data_AF-A0A0F8J6W9-F1
#
_entry.id   AF-A0A0F8J6W9-F1
#
_cell.length_a   1.000
_cell.length_b   1.000
_cell.length_c   1.000
_cell.angle_alpha   90.00
_cell.angle_beta   90.00
_cell.angle_gamma   90.00
#
_symmetry.space_group_name_H-M   'P 1'
#
loop_
_entity.id
_entity.type
_entity.pdbx_description
1 polymer ?
#
loop_
_entity_poly.entity_id
_entity_poly.type
_entity_poly.pdbx_seq_one_letter_code
_entity_poly.pdbx_strand_id
1 'polypeptide(L)'
;MNITYKFIPQGQSYRIPENKSEVVLDVGGLNQGLSFDHHFPNSPNNCTSKMIFNESNRLNELKEDNRDVTIVTHNDPDFGCSCSVWLVKNYLINNTFPEGAEWAVQYASLVDSGKLKINNEYLLTPSTAIYAFYGLAEKKIKDNEIKVDDKNKWILDRALDLLSWCAKNLSRIDIDDYENIDDKSIFDLMIGAHKFDIEYELLKEDRPIYESELLNKSFCQSIEDFKLFNHEKSIERVKALIYYWPPESSLTKYWARNDGYIFTLIPQICNGQWDNAIWKPTGFSVKPNRVIMSVPPDSNYNLQALAIQLERAECEFERRILGDVTELKRTRTIVRNGYQNETWVTNNDPWYDGSSWNYTIVDAPSSLSFLPTEKIISIARSFTEKDITNVQIKIIYPVILEADKIFEYDSWKCFFDENNTSQTDKGITWHPVEEMSYDNGDPEKLYLFDYAKKLLNLDGVTNGEKKIGASWYETDNKFIVNITENKGIKEYVIINSNEVELKSLSYEISDSKIVCFPSEIAFLILAVNIPGINISSDIPSILKGISCNFEKDLQAFFDTKRLSLKDPAYLIFTEFNREKFINIDIGHDVFAMCSFLDETIPLTDGSNEKTLMENMLLRVNAGTIFGFSRNCTVLATMSTQKSNEPQFIKAYIDNLNGQWLYEWILAMHQHWKMVGMKTRLGTSDIYKRDNLSKLRSELVEFTANACFAQVTGEPIGAELYNRWKQLLTLDDLNKEVSAQIMSLDENSRLAFQSKVTVITFLFFPLTAILSTIDVFHLNPIDASLSGKILSLTTVFGVSGLLSMLLLLSISMRRT
;
A
#
# COMPACT_ATOMS: atom_id res chain seq x y z
N MET A 1 -15.68 31.41 47.43
CA MET A 1 -15.02 30.60 46.41
C MET A 1 -13.62 31.15 46.13
N ASN A 2 -12.58 30.40 46.46
CA ASN A 2 -11.21 30.72 46.05
C ASN A 2 -10.92 30.09 44.67
N ILE A 3 -10.26 30.82 43.77
CA ILE A 3 -9.87 30.31 42.45
C ILE A 3 -8.35 30.29 42.39
N THR A 4 -7.79 29.11 42.14
CA THR A 4 -6.35 28.91 41.94
C THR A 4 -6.06 28.46 40.51
N TYR A 5 -4.81 28.58 40.09
CA TYR A 5 -4.39 28.22 38.74
C TYR A 5 -3.33 27.12 38.79
N LYS A 6 -3.44 26.17 37.86
CA LYS A 6 -2.44 25.15 37.62
C LYS A 6 -2.03 25.22 36.16
N PHE A 7 -0.76 25.51 35.93
CA PHE A 7 -0.19 25.55 34.58
C PHE A 7 0.49 24.22 34.27
N ILE A 8 0.22 23.67 33.09
CA ILE A 8 0.84 22.45 32.58
C ILE A 8 1.47 22.71 31.21
N PRO A 9 2.44 21.93 30.76
CA PRO A 9 3.00 22.11 29.41
C PRO A 9 1.97 22.05 28.27
N GLN A 10 2.18 22.85 27.22
CA GLN A 10 1.30 22.90 26.04
C GLN A 10 1.22 21.54 25.32
N GLY A 11 0.00 21.19 24.89
CA GLY A 11 -0.31 19.93 24.21
C GLY A 11 -0.34 18.68 25.11
N GLN A 12 -0.01 18.81 26.40
CA GLN A 12 -0.19 17.70 27.35
C GLN A 12 -1.67 17.54 27.68
N SER A 13 -2.24 16.33 27.52
CA SER A 13 -3.57 16.07 28.05
C SER A 13 -3.57 15.97 29.57
N TYR A 14 -4.55 16.63 30.20
CA TYR A 14 -4.81 16.53 31.63
C TYR A 14 -6.13 15.82 31.89
N ARG A 15 -6.08 14.78 32.73
CA ARG A 15 -7.28 14.10 33.20
C ARG A 15 -7.60 14.60 34.61
N ILE A 16 -8.83 15.08 34.78
CA ILE A 16 -9.35 15.52 36.08
C ILE A 16 -9.30 14.32 37.05
N PRO A 17 -8.55 14.40 38.16
CA PRO A 17 -8.57 13.37 39.19
C PRO A 17 -9.96 13.25 39.81
N GLU A 18 -10.38 12.04 40.14
CA GLU A 18 -11.65 11.82 40.86
C GLU A 18 -11.69 12.64 42.15
N ASN A 19 -12.83 13.28 42.43
CA ASN A 19 -13.10 14.10 43.61
C ASN A 19 -12.34 15.44 43.71
N LYS A 20 -11.89 16.02 42.59
CA LYS A 20 -11.35 17.39 42.56
C LYS A 20 -12.28 18.38 41.87
N SER A 21 -12.40 19.55 42.47
CA SER A 21 -13.06 20.72 41.87
C SER A 21 -12.11 21.41 40.88
N GLU A 22 -11.81 20.73 39.78
CA GLU A 22 -10.91 21.21 38.73
C GLU A 22 -11.69 21.44 37.43
N VAL A 23 -11.35 22.50 36.70
CA VAL A 23 -11.81 22.76 35.34
C VAL A 23 -10.60 22.87 34.44
N VAL A 24 -10.65 22.22 33.28
CA VAL A 24 -9.50 22.05 32.39
C VAL A 24 -9.81 22.78 31.10
N LEU A 25 -8.97 23.76 30.75
CA LEU A 25 -9.22 24.70 29.66
C LEU A 25 -8.04 24.65 28.70
N ASP A 26 -8.35 24.41 27.43
CA ASP A 26 -7.39 24.47 26.32
C ASP A 26 -6.23 23.47 26.46
N VAL A 27 -6.49 22.45 27.28
CA VAL A 27 -5.65 21.29 27.55
C VAL A 27 -6.57 20.13 27.93
N GLY A 28 -6.17 18.88 27.68
CA GLY A 28 -7.01 17.70 27.97
C GLY A 28 -7.32 16.80 26.76
N GLY A 29 -7.25 17.34 25.55
CA GLY A 29 -7.49 16.64 24.29
C GLY A 29 -8.90 16.05 24.15
N LEU A 30 -9.88 16.56 24.90
CA LEU A 30 -11.29 16.12 24.88
C LEU A 30 -12.23 17.24 25.36
N ASN A 31 -13.44 17.32 24.77
CA ASN A 31 -14.53 18.18 25.24
C ASN A 31 -15.59 17.38 26.02
N GLN A 32 -15.32 17.06 27.30
CA GLN A 32 -16.22 16.25 28.15
C GLN A 32 -16.17 16.68 29.63
N GLY A 33 -17.32 16.67 30.32
CA GLY A 33 -17.40 16.92 31.77
C GLY A 33 -17.00 18.36 32.11
N LEU A 34 -15.87 18.56 32.79
CA LEU A 34 -15.29 19.89 33.07
C LEU A 34 -14.00 20.16 32.27
N SER A 35 -13.75 19.37 31.22
CA SER A 35 -12.66 19.57 30.25
C SER A 35 -13.21 20.23 28.98
N PHE A 36 -12.67 21.39 28.63
CA PHE A 36 -12.97 22.13 27.41
C PHE A 36 -11.68 22.25 26.62
N ASP A 37 -11.60 21.53 25.51
CA ASP A 37 -10.44 21.51 24.62
C ASP A 37 -10.95 21.17 23.21
N HIS A 38 -10.28 21.67 22.19
CA HIS A 38 -10.56 21.48 20.76
C HIS A 38 -9.42 20.78 20.01
N HIS A 39 -8.32 20.45 20.70
CA HIS A 39 -7.15 19.77 20.14
C HIS A 39 -7.32 18.25 20.03
N PHE A 40 -8.41 17.81 19.39
CA PHE A 40 -8.68 16.39 19.14
C PHE A 40 -9.26 16.17 17.72
N PRO A 41 -9.04 15.00 17.10
CA PRO A 41 -9.51 14.73 15.74
C PRO A 41 -11.02 14.93 15.60
N ASN A 42 -11.41 15.65 14.54
CA ASN A 42 -12.80 15.99 14.24
C ASN A 42 -13.50 16.84 15.32
N SER A 43 -12.74 17.54 16.17
CA SER A 43 -13.30 18.61 16.99
C SER A 43 -14.07 19.59 16.11
N PRO A 44 -15.21 20.15 16.58
CA PRO A 44 -15.82 21.28 15.89
C PRO A 44 -14.79 22.40 15.71
N ASN A 45 -14.79 23.05 14.54
CA ASN A 45 -13.90 24.16 14.17
C ASN A 45 -14.19 25.42 15.03
N ASN A 46 -13.94 25.33 16.32
CA ASN A 46 -14.18 26.33 17.34
C ASN A 46 -12.98 26.37 18.29
N CYS A 47 -12.77 27.51 18.94
CA CYS A 47 -11.81 27.62 20.03
C CYS A 47 -12.43 27.21 21.38
N THR A 48 -11.57 26.90 22.36
CA THR A 48 -11.97 26.56 23.74
C THR A 48 -12.91 27.61 24.35
N SER A 49 -12.66 28.91 24.12
CA SER A 49 -13.50 29.99 24.65
C SER A 49 -14.94 29.94 24.12
N LYS A 50 -15.11 29.60 22.84
CA LYS A 50 -16.43 29.45 22.21
C LYS A 50 -17.17 28.24 22.77
N MET A 51 -16.47 27.13 23.02
CA MET A 51 -17.05 25.95 23.68
C MET A 51 -17.59 26.30 25.07
N ILE A 52 -16.80 26.99 25.90
CA ILE A 52 -17.22 27.42 27.24
C ILE A 52 -18.42 28.34 27.17
N PHE A 53 -18.41 29.31 26.25
CA PHE A 53 -19.51 30.26 26.08
C PHE A 53 -20.82 29.54 25.75
N ASN A 54 -20.78 28.56 24.84
CA ASN A 54 -21.94 27.79 24.40
C ASN A 54 -22.41 26.75 25.43
N GLU A 55 -21.48 26.17 26.20
CA GLU A 55 -21.75 25.03 27.09
C GLU A 55 -21.58 25.37 28.58
N SER A 56 -21.72 26.66 28.93
CA SER A 56 -21.48 27.20 30.28
C SER A 56 -22.22 26.48 31.41
N ASN A 57 -23.36 25.84 31.12
CA ASN A 57 -24.14 25.07 32.08
C ASN A 57 -23.33 23.94 32.75
N ARG A 58 -22.32 23.37 32.07
CA ARG A 58 -21.42 22.36 32.64
C ARG A 58 -20.66 22.88 33.86
N LEU A 59 -20.37 24.18 33.92
CA LEU A 59 -19.68 24.81 35.04
C LEU A 59 -20.52 24.90 36.32
N ASN A 60 -21.83 24.64 36.26
CA ASN A 60 -22.69 24.68 37.44
C ASN A 60 -22.35 23.58 38.45
N GLU A 61 -21.77 22.46 38.00
CA GLU A 61 -21.27 21.37 38.87
C GLU A 61 -20.22 21.87 39.87
N LEU A 62 -19.45 22.90 39.52
CA LEU A 62 -18.39 23.47 40.35
C LEU A 62 -18.91 24.47 41.40
N LYS A 63 -20.19 24.85 41.32
CA LYS A 63 -20.80 25.80 42.27
C LYS A 63 -21.39 25.10 43.49
N GLU A 64 -21.67 23.81 43.40
CA GLU A 64 -22.18 23.02 44.52
C GLU A 64 -21.15 22.99 45.66
N ASP A 65 -21.58 23.32 46.88
CA ASP A 65 -20.79 23.40 48.12
C ASP A 65 -19.75 24.53 48.26
N ASN A 66 -19.79 25.57 47.41
CA ASN A 66 -18.90 26.75 47.55
C ASN A 66 -17.40 26.37 47.59
N ARG A 67 -17.05 25.29 46.88
CA ARG A 67 -15.72 24.67 46.89
C ARG A 67 -14.68 25.59 46.28
N ASP A 68 -13.45 25.46 46.75
CA ASP A 68 -12.31 26.06 46.06
C ASP A 68 -12.11 25.35 44.72
N VAL A 69 -11.88 26.14 43.66
CA VAL A 69 -11.73 25.62 42.30
C VAL A 69 -10.33 25.90 41.78
N THR A 70 -9.78 24.92 41.08
CA THR A 70 -8.52 25.06 40.37
C THR A 70 -8.79 25.07 38.87
N ILE A 71 -8.40 26.14 38.20
CA ILE A 71 -8.41 26.23 36.74
C ILE A 71 -7.08 25.68 36.23
N VAL A 72 -7.14 24.62 35.44
CA VAL A 72 -5.99 23.98 34.80
C VAL A 72 -5.90 24.47 33.37
N THR A 73 -4.74 24.98 32.99
CA THR A 73 -4.47 25.50 31.63
C THR A 73 -3.01 25.31 31.25
N HIS A 74 -2.61 25.60 30.00
CA HIS A 74 -1.22 25.46 29.59
C HIS A 74 -0.30 26.59 30.06
N ASN A 75 0.99 26.28 30.19
CA ASN A 75 2.12 27.21 30.33
C ASN A 75 2.14 28.13 29.12
N ASP A 76 2.62 29.36 29.32
CA ASP A 76 2.62 30.39 28.28
C ASP A 76 1.19 30.57 27.70
N PRO A 77 0.23 31.05 28.51
CA PRO A 77 -1.18 31.10 28.13
C PRO A 77 -1.41 32.09 26.99
N ASP A 78 -1.88 31.59 25.84
CA ASP A 78 -2.18 32.43 24.68
C ASP A 78 -3.53 33.17 24.83
N PHE A 79 -3.97 33.81 23.75
CA PHE A 79 -5.21 34.58 23.75
C PHE A 79 -6.46 33.72 23.99
N GLY A 80 -6.57 32.57 23.32
CA GLY A 80 -7.72 31.67 23.43
C GLY A 80 -7.79 31.04 24.81
N CYS A 81 -6.65 30.56 25.30
CA CYS A 81 -6.47 30.08 26.66
C CYS A 81 -6.86 31.14 27.71
N SER A 82 -6.31 32.36 27.60
CA SER A 82 -6.59 33.45 28.54
C SER A 82 -8.06 33.87 28.54
N CYS A 83 -8.69 33.92 27.35
CA CYS A 83 -10.11 34.23 27.19
C CYS A 83 -10.98 33.17 27.88
N SER A 84 -10.62 31.89 27.73
CA SER A 84 -11.28 30.76 28.39
C SER A 84 -11.23 30.89 29.91
N VAL A 85 -10.05 31.19 30.47
CA VAL A 85 -9.89 31.41 31.92
C VAL A 85 -10.71 32.61 32.40
N TRP A 86 -10.71 33.71 31.64
CA TRP A 86 -11.48 34.91 31.96
C TRP A 86 -12.98 34.64 32.04
N LEU A 87 -13.53 33.89 31.07
CA LEU A 87 -14.94 33.50 31.04
C LEU A 87 -15.32 32.66 32.26
N VAL A 88 -14.55 31.60 32.51
CA VAL A 88 -14.81 30.67 33.62
C VAL A 88 -14.72 31.38 34.97
N LYS A 89 -13.66 32.18 35.17
CA LYS A 89 -13.48 32.96 36.40
C LYS A 89 -14.69 33.86 36.67
N ASN A 90 -15.16 34.59 35.66
CA ASN A 90 -16.31 35.49 35.82
C ASN A 90 -17.61 34.72 36.03
N TYR A 91 -17.84 33.62 35.30
CA TYR A 91 -19.04 32.81 35.45
C TYR A 91 -19.14 32.15 36.82
N LEU A 92 -18.02 31.66 37.37
CA LEU A 92 -17.98 31.06 38.70
C LEU A 92 -18.23 32.08 39.82
N ILE A 93 -17.75 33.32 39.66
CA ILE A 93 -17.93 34.39 40.66
C ILE A 93 -19.31 35.05 40.57
N ASN A 94 -19.78 35.37 39.36
CA ASN A 94 -20.94 36.24 39.13
C ASN A 94 -22.18 35.50 38.64
N ASN A 95 -22.08 34.20 38.35
CA ASN A 95 -23.14 33.39 37.73
C ASN A 95 -23.56 33.85 36.31
N THR A 96 -22.79 34.75 35.69
CA THR A 96 -23.01 35.25 34.34
C THR A 96 -21.67 35.57 33.68
N PHE A 97 -21.62 35.55 32.35
CA PHE A 97 -20.48 36.11 31.63
C PHE A 97 -20.49 37.64 31.69
N PRO A 98 -19.32 38.31 31.59
CA PRO A 98 -19.25 39.76 31.55
C PRO A 98 -19.93 40.34 30.31
N GLU A 99 -20.38 41.60 30.40
CA GLU A 99 -20.83 42.35 29.23
C GLU A 99 -19.70 42.45 28.20
N GLY A 100 -20.01 42.21 26.92
CA GLY A 100 -19.03 42.16 25.84
C GLY A 100 -18.23 40.86 25.73
N ALA A 101 -18.56 39.83 26.52
CA ALA A 101 -17.89 38.52 26.43
C ALA A 101 -18.00 37.85 25.06
N GLU A 102 -19.13 38.01 24.37
CA GLU A 102 -19.35 37.46 23.02
C GLU A 102 -18.30 37.98 22.03
N TRP A 103 -18.01 39.28 22.06
CA TRP A 103 -16.97 39.90 21.24
C TRP A 103 -15.59 39.28 21.53
N ALA A 104 -15.23 39.14 22.80
CA ALA A 104 -13.94 38.56 23.18
C ALA A 104 -13.80 37.11 22.72
N VAL A 105 -14.89 36.33 22.80
CA VAL A 105 -14.98 34.94 22.34
C VAL A 105 -14.85 34.83 20.82
N GLN A 106 -15.56 35.69 20.07
CA GLN A 106 -15.45 35.75 18.62
C GLN A 106 -14.02 36.13 18.20
N TYR A 107 -13.44 37.18 18.81
CA TYR A 107 -12.06 37.58 18.54
C TYR A 107 -11.06 36.47 18.87
N ALA A 108 -11.23 35.77 20.00
CA ALA A 108 -10.40 34.62 20.36
C ALA A 108 -10.47 33.50 19.31
N SER A 109 -11.65 33.25 18.74
CA SER A 109 -11.82 32.26 17.66
C SER A 109 -11.04 32.66 16.39
N LEU A 110 -10.93 33.96 16.10
CA LEU A 110 -10.15 34.48 14.96
C LEU A 110 -8.64 34.39 15.19
N VAL A 111 -8.18 34.62 16.42
CA VAL A 111 -6.77 34.43 16.80
C VAL A 111 -6.38 32.97 16.67
N ASP A 112 -7.18 32.08 17.26
CA ASP A 112 -6.90 30.64 17.36
C ASP A 112 -6.95 29.93 16.00
N SER A 113 -7.91 30.32 15.15
CA SER A 113 -7.93 29.89 13.74
C SER A 113 -6.75 30.42 12.92
N GLY A 114 -5.99 31.38 13.45
CA GLY A 114 -4.85 32.00 12.78
C GLY A 114 -5.23 32.86 11.58
N LYS A 115 -6.48 33.33 11.50
CA LYS A 115 -7.00 34.15 10.39
C LYS A 115 -6.56 35.61 10.45
N LEU A 116 -6.20 36.09 11.63
CA LEU A 116 -5.75 37.47 11.80
C LEU A 116 -4.42 37.71 11.07
N LYS A 117 -4.38 38.85 10.39
CA LYS A 117 -3.16 39.44 9.83
C LYS A 117 -2.67 40.54 10.77
N ILE A 118 -1.40 40.88 10.68
CA ILE A 118 -0.88 42.06 11.38
C ILE A 118 -0.80 43.21 10.39
N ASN A 119 -1.31 44.36 10.79
CA ASN A 119 -1.12 45.60 10.03
C ASN A 119 0.11 46.34 10.58
N ASN A 120 1.06 46.69 9.71
CA ASN A 120 2.28 47.43 10.08
C ASN A 120 1.98 48.80 10.69
N GLU A 121 0.86 49.43 10.31
CA GLU A 121 0.44 50.74 10.84
C GLU A 121 -0.30 50.62 12.17
N TYR A 122 -1.04 49.51 12.36
CA TYR A 122 -1.95 49.30 13.50
C TYR A 122 -1.47 48.11 14.35
N LEU A 123 -0.23 48.21 14.82
CA LEU A 123 0.48 47.12 15.50
C LEU A 123 -0.14 46.69 16.83
N LEU A 124 -0.73 47.61 17.58
CA LEU A 124 -1.30 47.34 18.91
C LEU A 124 -2.75 46.88 18.77
N THR A 125 -2.94 45.57 18.77
CA THR A 125 -4.24 44.91 18.82
C THR A 125 -4.26 43.92 20.00
N PRO A 126 -5.43 43.38 20.41
CA PRO A 126 -5.48 42.46 21.54
C PRO A 126 -4.62 41.20 21.34
N SER A 127 -4.53 40.69 20.11
CA SER A 127 -3.72 39.51 19.80
C SER A 127 -2.21 39.80 19.92
N THR A 128 -1.74 40.92 19.37
CA THR A 128 -0.32 41.31 19.42
C THR A 128 0.11 41.77 20.81
N ALA A 129 -0.78 42.39 21.59
CA ALA A 129 -0.51 42.78 22.97
C ALA A 129 -0.14 41.59 23.86
N ILE A 130 -0.77 40.42 23.66
CA ILE A 130 -0.38 39.20 24.39
C ILE A 130 1.04 38.77 24.07
N TYR A 131 1.48 38.85 22.81
CA TYR A 131 2.87 38.55 22.46
C TYR A 131 3.86 39.49 23.19
N ALA A 132 3.52 40.77 23.33
CA ALA A 132 4.32 41.72 24.09
C ALA A 132 4.39 41.39 25.59
N PHE A 133 3.35 40.76 26.17
CA PHE A 133 3.39 40.32 27.57
C PHE A 133 4.50 39.28 27.80
N TYR A 134 4.77 38.39 26.85
CA TYR A 134 5.89 37.44 26.99
C TYR A 134 7.24 38.14 27.08
N GLY A 135 7.52 39.06 26.15
CA GLY A 135 8.74 39.85 26.15
C GLY A 135 8.92 40.67 27.44
N LEU A 136 7.82 41.22 27.97
CA LEU A 136 7.82 41.93 29.25
C LEU A 136 8.06 41.00 30.44
N ALA A 137 7.45 39.82 30.45
CA ALA A 137 7.65 38.85 31.52
C ALA A 137 9.11 38.42 31.58
N GLU A 138 9.73 38.12 30.44
CA GLU A 138 11.15 37.77 30.34
C GLU A 138 12.06 38.91 30.82
N LYS A 139 11.76 40.15 30.41
CA LYS A 139 12.48 41.33 30.90
C LYS A 139 12.36 41.48 32.42
N LYS A 140 11.16 41.33 32.97
CA LYS A 140 10.89 41.42 34.41
C LYS A 140 11.59 40.31 35.20
N ILE A 141 11.69 39.11 34.65
CA ILE A 141 12.46 38.00 35.26
C ILE A 141 13.95 38.38 35.30
N LYS A 142 14.50 38.87 34.18
CA LYS A 142 15.90 39.31 34.09
C LYS A 142 16.22 40.44 35.06
N ASP A 143 15.27 41.36 35.24
CA ASP A 143 15.38 42.50 36.16
C ASP A 143 15.06 42.10 37.62
N ASN A 144 14.76 40.82 37.89
CA ASN A 144 14.37 40.26 39.20
C ASN A 144 13.09 40.89 39.81
N GLU A 145 12.20 41.43 38.97
CA GLU A 145 10.90 41.99 39.42
C GLU A 145 9.86 40.89 39.68
N ILE A 146 9.95 39.77 38.95
CA ILE A 146 9.12 38.57 39.15
C ILE A 146 9.99 37.32 39.13
N LYS A 147 9.54 36.22 39.75
CA LYS A 147 10.23 34.93 39.70
C LYS A 147 9.86 34.17 38.41
N VAL A 148 10.74 33.27 37.98
CA VAL A 148 10.50 32.38 36.83
C VAL A 148 9.19 31.59 36.98
N ASP A 149 8.95 31.03 38.16
CA ASP A 149 7.73 30.24 38.45
C ASP A 149 6.44 31.09 38.42
N ASP A 150 6.56 32.41 38.57
CA ASP A 150 5.42 33.34 38.55
C ASP A 150 5.12 33.86 37.13
N LYS A 151 5.94 33.54 36.12
CA LYS A 151 5.82 34.01 34.74
C LYS A 151 4.41 33.81 34.17
N ASN A 152 3.93 32.56 34.17
CA ASN A 152 2.63 32.19 33.59
C ASN A 152 1.48 32.91 34.28
N LYS A 153 1.55 33.02 35.61
CA LYS A 153 0.55 33.73 36.39
C LYS A 153 0.53 35.22 36.06
N TRP A 154 1.70 35.85 35.92
CA TRP A 154 1.81 37.26 35.57
C TRP A 154 1.22 37.55 34.19
N ILE A 155 1.56 36.71 33.19
CA ILE A 155 1.02 36.83 31.83
C ILE A 155 -0.51 36.68 31.85
N LEU A 156 -1.01 35.65 32.54
CA LEU A 156 -2.45 35.42 32.67
C LEU A 156 -3.15 36.61 33.32
N ASP A 157 -2.67 37.10 34.47
CA ASP A 157 -3.28 38.22 35.17
C ASP A 157 -3.32 39.48 34.28
N ARG A 158 -2.26 39.74 33.50
CA ARG A 158 -2.21 40.84 32.54
C ARG A 158 -3.17 40.62 31.35
N ALA A 159 -3.33 39.39 30.87
CA ALA A 159 -4.29 39.04 29.83
C ALA A 159 -5.74 39.18 30.30
N LEU A 160 -6.06 38.84 31.56
CA LEU A 160 -7.39 39.08 32.15
C LEU A 160 -7.74 40.57 32.20
N ASP A 161 -6.76 41.43 32.49
CA ASP A 161 -6.90 42.89 32.46
C ASP A 161 -7.12 43.44 31.04
N LEU A 162 -6.49 42.83 30.04
CA LEU A 162 -6.69 43.13 28.63
C LEU A 162 -8.10 42.74 28.19
N LEU A 163 -8.51 41.50 28.44
CA LEU A 163 -9.83 40.96 28.06
C LEU A 163 -10.98 41.76 28.69
N SER A 164 -10.85 42.13 29.96
CA SER A 164 -11.85 42.98 30.63
C SER A 164 -11.94 44.37 30.00
N TRP A 165 -10.81 44.92 29.54
CA TRP A 165 -10.80 46.19 28.81
C TRP A 165 -11.40 46.04 27.41
N CYS A 166 -11.05 44.98 26.67
CA CYS A 166 -11.58 44.70 25.34
C CYS A 166 -13.10 44.52 25.38
N ALA A 167 -13.62 43.69 26.29
CA ALA A 167 -15.06 43.46 26.42
C ALA A 167 -15.84 44.76 26.69
N LYS A 168 -15.28 45.67 27.49
CA LYS A 168 -15.90 46.95 27.81
C LYS A 168 -15.86 47.97 26.65
N ASN A 169 -14.76 48.02 25.90
CA ASN A 169 -14.50 49.12 24.96
C ASN A 169 -14.62 48.73 23.49
N LEU A 170 -14.34 47.47 23.15
CA LEU A 170 -14.32 46.98 21.77
C LEU A 170 -15.60 46.24 21.38
N SER A 171 -16.48 45.87 22.32
CA SER A 171 -17.75 45.16 22.05
C SER A 171 -18.73 45.91 21.13
N ARG A 172 -18.45 47.18 20.82
CA ARG A 172 -19.20 47.99 19.86
C ARG A 172 -18.68 47.90 18.43
N ILE A 173 -17.50 47.31 18.25
CA ILE A 173 -16.90 47.06 16.95
C ILE A 173 -17.43 45.72 16.46
N ASP A 174 -18.06 45.74 15.29
CA ASP A 174 -18.52 44.53 14.63
C ASP A 174 -17.33 43.72 14.14
N ILE A 175 -17.35 42.41 14.40
CA ILE A 175 -16.33 41.44 14.02
C ILE A 175 -16.92 40.19 13.37
N ASP A 176 -18.21 40.24 12.96
CA ASP A 176 -18.90 39.14 12.31
C ASP A 176 -18.32 38.84 10.90
N ASP A 177 -17.71 39.83 10.25
CA ASP A 177 -16.99 39.68 8.99
C ASP A 177 -15.47 39.87 9.17
N TYR A 178 -14.76 38.75 9.32
CA TYR A 178 -13.32 38.73 9.63
C TYR A 178 -12.46 39.39 8.54
N GLU A 179 -12.94 39.47 7.28
CA GLU A 179 -12.20 40.14 6.20
C GLU A 179 -12.19 41.67 6.38
N ASN A 180 -13.05 42.20 7.25
CA ASN A 180 -13.31 43.61 7.45
C ASN A 180 -13.11 44.06 8.92
N ILE A 181 -12.33 43.33 9.72
CA ILE A 181 -12.00 43.79 11.09
C ILE A 181 -11.34 45.17 11.00
N ASP A 182 -11.93 46.14 11.69
CA ASP A 182 -11.43 47.51 11.73
C ASP A 182 -10.24 47.62 12.70
N ASP A 183 -9.09 47.08 12.27
CA ASP A 183 -7.83 47.12 13.01
C ASP A 183 -7.46 48.56 13.41
N LYS A 184 -7.78 49.53 12.56
CA LYS A 184 -7.55 50.94 12.83
C LYS A 184 -8.36 51.41 14.03
N SER A 185 -9.67 51.13 14.08
CA SER A 185 -10.49 51.52 15.23
C SER A 185 -10.08 50.80 16.52
N ILE A 186 -9.72 49.52 16.44
CA ILE A 186 -9.18 48.76 17.58
C ILE A 186 -7.91 49.44 18.09
N PHE A 187 -6.97 49.73 17.19
CA PHE A 187 -5.71 50.39 17.49
C PHE A 187 -5.92 51.78 18.09
N ASP A 188 -6.73 52.64 17.45
CA ASP A 188 -7.02 54.01 17.89
C ASP A 188 -7.59 54.01 19.33
N LEU A 189 -8.44 53.04 19.67
CA LEU A 189 -8.97 52.88 21.03
C LEU A 189 -7.91 52.38 22.02
N MET A 190 -7.08 51.41 21.63
CA MET A 190 -6.03 50.86 22.49
C MET A 190 -4.93 51.89 22.78
N ILE A 191 -4.46 52.60 21.75
CA ILE A 191 -3.42 53.61 21.87
C ILE A 191 -3.93 54.84 22.63
N GLY A 192 -5.16 55.28 22.36
CA GLY A 192 -5.78 56.42 23.06
C GLY A 192 -6.05 56.16 24.54
N ALA A 193 -6.09 54.90 24.97
CA ALA A 193 -6.27 54.54 26.37
C ALA A 193 -4.98 54.69 27.21
N HIS A 194 -3.80 54.78 26.58
CA HIS A 194 -2.48 54.84 27.24
C HIS A 194 -2.21 53.71 28.26
N LYS A 195 -2.97 52.60 28.19
CA LYS A 195 -2.88 51.48 29.14
C LYS A 195 -1.84 50.44 28.72
N PHE A 196 -1.48 50.43 27.44
CA PHE A 196 -0.63 49.42 26.80
C PHE A 196 0.55 50.03 26.02
N ASP A 197 1.01 51.21 26.44
CA ASP A 197 2.07 51.95 25.74
C ASP A 197 3.40 51.19 25.76
N ILE A 198 3.72 50.52 26.87
CA ILE A 198 4.96 49.73 27.00
C ILE A 198 4.94 48.55 26.02
N GLU A 199 3.81 47.86 25.94
CA GLU A 199 3.59 46.77 24.99
C GLU A 199 3.73 47.26 23.55
N TYR A 200 3.18 48.42 23.23
CA TYR A 200 3.31 49.03 21.90
C TYR A 200 4.75 49.36 21.53
N GLU A 201 5.54 49.92 22.46
CA GLU A 201 6.97 50.19 22.23
C GLU A 201 7.74 48.92 21.88
N LEU A 202 7.51 47.81 22.58
CA LEU A 202 8.14 46.52 22.26
C LEU A 202 7.71 45.97 20.90
N LEU A 203 6.43 46.10 20.54
CA LEU A 203 5.94 45.60 19.25
C LEU A 203 6.58 46.32 18.06
N LYS A 204 6.95 47.60 18.20
CA LYS A 204 7.67 48.34 17.15
C LYS A 204 9.09 47.82 16.92
N GLU A 205 9.71 47.23 17.94
CA GLU A 205 11.07 46.67 17.85
C GLU A 205 11.08 45.28 17.21
N ASP A 206 9.93 44.59 17.17
CA ASP A 206 9.83 43.19 16.73
C ASP A 206 10.09 43.00 15.21
N ARG A 207 9.56 43.90 14.37
CA ARG A 207 9.78 43.86 12.91
C ARG A 207 11.27 43.98 12.55
N PRO A 208 12.04 44.96 13.07
CA PRO A 208 13.49 45.02 12.89
C PRO A 208 14.24 43.74 13.30
N ILE A 209 13.82 43.09 14.40
CA ILE A 209 14.42 41.82 14.85
C ILE A 209 14.21 40.75 13.79
N TYR A 210 12.97 40.53 13.36
CA TYR A 210 12.62 39.59 12.30
C TYR A 210 13.37 39.86 10.99
N GLU A 211 13.48 41.11 10.55
CA GLU A 211 14.22 41.47 9.34
C GLU A 211 15.72 41.17 9.47
N SER A 212 16.29 41.35 10.66
CA SER A 212 17.70 40.99 10.92
C SER A 212 17.93 39.47 10.87
N GLU A 213 16.97 38.68 11.34
CA GLU A 213 17.00 37.21 11.28
C GLU A 213 16.92 36.69 9.84
N LEU A 214 16.07 37.30 9.01
CA LEU A 214 15.94 36.95 7.59
C LEU A 214 17.25 37.12 6.80
N LEU A 215 18.08 38.09 7.18
CA LEU A 215 19.38 38.32 6.56
C LEU A 215 20.42 37.26 6.98
N ASN A 216 20.18 36.57 8.08
CA ASN A 216 21.09 35.57 8.62
C ASN A 216 20.76 34.16 8.10
N LYS A 217 21.45 33.73 7.03
CA LYS A 217 21.29 32.40 6.41
C LYS A 217 21.65 31.22 7.33
N SER A 218 22.37 31.45 8.42
CA SER A 218 22.63 30.41 9.43
C SER A 218 21.48 30.23 10.41
N PHE A 219 20.55 31.18 10.42
CA PHE A 219 19.41 31.22 11.33
C PHE A 219 18.12 30.78 10.64
N CYS A 220 17.88 31.24 9.42
CA CYS A 220 16.74 30.83 8.61
C CYS A 220 17.06 30.76 7.11
N GLN A 221 16.13 30.21 6.33
CA GLN A 221 16.21 30.12 4.89
C GLN A 221 14.84 30.36 4.23
N SER A 222 14.81 31.26 3.24
CA SER A 222 13.72 31.38 2.27
C SER A 222 13.86 30.35 1.14
N ILE A 223 12.75 29.76 0.72
CA ILE A 223 12.65 28.84 -0.43
C ILE A 223 11.49 29.29 -1.31
N GLU A 224 11.76 29.70 -2.55
CA GLU A 224 10.72 30.21 -3.46
C GLU A 224 9.86 29.11 -4.10
N ASP A 225 10.43 27.92 -4.32
CA ASP A 225 9.80 26.79 -5.03
C ASP A 225 9.42 25.63 -4.07
N PHE A 226 8.92 25.93 -2.87
CA PHE A 226 8.54 24.89 -1.91
C PHE A 226 7.25 24.20 -2.33
N LYS A 227 7.22 22.86 -2.35
CA LYS A 227 6.07 22.10 -2.85
C LYS A 227 5.09 21.79 -1.72
N LEU A 228 3.81 22.13 -1.90
CA LEU A 228 2.70 21.81 -0.99
C LEU A 228 1.57 21.08 -1.69
N PHE A 229 0.80 20.28 -0.94
CA PHE A 229 -0.49 19.78 -1.41
C PHE A 229 -1.57 20.85 -1.26
N ASN A 230 -2.36 21.03 -2.31
CA ASN A 230 -3.59 21.81 -2.23
C ASN A 230 -4.78 20.92 -1.74
N HIS A 231 -5.95 21.48 -1.49
CA HIS A 231 -7.13 20.71 -1.05
C HIS A 231 -7.65 19.73 -2.11
N GLU A 232 -7.33 19.94 -3.40
CA GLU A 232 -7.60 19.02 -4.50
C GLU A 232 -6.52 17.91 -4.62
N LYS A 233 -5.59 17.84 -3.67
CA LYS A 233 -4.44 16.91 -3.64
C LYS A 233 -3.46 17.10 -4.81
N SER A 234 -3.52 18.23 -5.49
CA SER A 234 -2.51 18.64 -6.47
C SER A 234 -1.29 19.24 -5.77
N ILE A 235 -0.13 19.25 -6.44
CA ILE A 235 1.10 19.82 -5.89
C ILE A 235 1.37 21.17 -6.54
N GLU A 236 1.51 22.20 -5.71
CA GLU A 236 1.82 23.57 -6.14
C GLU A 236 3.12 24.06 -5.50
N ARG A 237 3.72 25.09 -6.10
CA ARG A 237 4.94 25.71 -5.61
C ARG A 237 4.61 27.02 -4.90
N VAL A 238 5.14 27.17 -3.70
CA VAL A 238 4.90 28.32 -2.83
C VAL A 238 6.20 28.81 -2.20
N LYS A 239 6.17 30.06 -1.74
CA LYS A 239 7.24 30.63 -0.94
C LYS A 239 7.18 30.08 0.50
N ALA A 240 8.31 29.64 1.02
CA ALA A 240 8.45 29.05 2.34
C ALA A 240 9.57 29.69 3.15
N LEU A 241 9.37 29.79 4.47
CA LEU A 241 10.38 30.25 5.42
C LEU A 241 10.67 29.16 6.45
N ILE A 242 11.93 28.75 6.54
CA ILE A 242 12.38 27.67 7.44
C ILE A 242 13.40 28.25 8.41
N TYR A 243 13.12 28.17 9.70
CA TYR A 243 14.07 28.51 10.77
C TYR A 243 14.83 27.26 11.24
N TYR A 244 16.11 27.44 11.57
CA TYR A 244 16.97 26.42 12.17
C TYR A 244 17.02 26.51 13.69
N TRP A 245 16.70 27.68 14.24
CA TRP A 245 16.69 27.99 15.66
C TRP A 245 15.40 28.74 16.04
N PRO A 246 14.98 28.70 17.32
CA PRO A 246 13.84 29.49 17.76
C PRO A 246 14.07 30.98 17.50
N PRO A 247 13.14 31.69 16.84
CA PRO A 247 13.28 33.10 16.57
C PRO A 247 13.21 33.94 17.85
N GLU A 248 13.91 35.07 17.84
CA GLU A 248 13.81 36.12 18.85
C GLU A 248 12.58 37.01 18.62
N SER A 249 12.17 37.19 17.35
CA SER A 249 10.91 37.87 17.03
C SER A 249 9.72 37.05 17.57
N SER A 250 8.85 37.72 18.32
CA SER A 250 7.63 37.14 18.88
C SER A 250 6.51 37.02 17.84
N LEU A 251 6.59 37.81 16.76
CA LEU A 251 5.59 37.84 15.68
C LEU A 251 6.07 37.21 14.37
N THR A 252 7.14 36.41 14.39
CA THR A 252 7.75 35.78 13.19
C THR A 252 6.72 35.17 12.24
N LYS A 253 5.75 34.42 12.77
CA LYS A 253 4.70 33.77 11.95
C LYS A 253 3.85 34.79 11.18
N TYR A 254 3.50 35.91 11.82
CA TYR A 254 2.69 36.96 11.20
C TYR A 254 3.50 37.78 10.21
N TRP A 255 4.77 38.09 10.53
CA TRP A 255 5.66 38.76 9.60
C TRP A 255 5.95 37.93 8.35
N ALA A 256 6.17 36.63 8.53
CA ALA A 256 6.34 35.71 7.41
C ALA A 256 5.11 35.74 6.47
N ARG A 257 3.90 35.70 7.02
CA ARG A 257 2.67 35.77 6.24
C ARG A 257 2.52 37.10 5.49
N ASN A 258 2.84 38.23 6.13
CA ASN A 258 2.82 39.54 5.50
C ASN A 258 3.83 39.65 4.35
N ASP A 259 4.97 38.98 4.46
CA ASP A 259 6.01 38.93 3.41
C ASP A 259 5.73 37.86 2.33
N GLY A 260 4.54 37.26 2.34
CA GLY A 260 4.05 36.32 1.35
C GLY A 260 4.55 34.88 1.52
N TYR A 261 5.16 34.54 2.66
CA TYR A 261 5.50 33.15 2.95
C TYR A 261 4.24 32.35 3.28
N ILE A 262 3.95 31.35 2.46
CA ILE A 262 2.80 30.45 2.61
C ILE A 262 3.14 29.32 3.56
N PHE A 263 4.33 28.74 3.49
CA PHE A 263 4.76 27.71 4.43
C PHE A 263 5.75 28.28 5.44
N THR A 264 5.58 27.93 6.71
CA THR A 264 6.52 28.24 7.77
C THR A 264 6.91 26.98 8.52
N LEU A 265 8.19 26.86 8.89
CA LEU A 265 8.70 25.88 9.85
C LEU A 265 9.49 26.64 10.91
N ILE A 266 8.97 26.67 12.13
CA ILE A 266 9.49 27.49 13.23
C ILE A 266 9.78 26.56 14.42
N PRO A 267 11.05 26.31 14.75
CA PRO A 267 11.40 25.64 15.98
C PRO A 267 11.01 26.47 17.20
N GLN A 268 10.49 25.81 18.23
CA GLN A 268 10.23 26.40 19.55
C GLN A 268 11.33 25.98 20.55
N ILE A 269 11.88 24.78 20.37
CA ILE A 269 12.97 24.22 21.17
C ILE A 269 13.92 23.49 20.22
N CYS A 270 15.21 23.86 20.25
CA CYS A 270 16.26 23.20 19.46
C CYS A 270 17.37 22.62 20.36
N ASN A 271 18.08 21.62 19.82
CA ASN A 271 19.38 21.10 20.24
C ASN A 271 20.15 22.02 21.20
N GLY A 272 20.01 21.81 22.51
CA GLY A 272 20.75 22.58 23.53
C GLY A 272 19.92 23.11 24.68
N GLN A 273 18.60 23.25 24.50
CA GLN A 273 17.67 23.80 25.51
C GLN A 273 16.94 22.68 26.29
N TRP A 274 17.69 21.64 26.70
CA TRP A 274 17.17 20.41 27.32
C TRP A 274 16.47 20.66 28.66
N ASP A 275 16.83 21.75 29.37
CA ASP A 275 16.36 21.97 30.73
C ASP A 275 14.84 22.11 30.84
N ASN A 276 14.17 22.51 29.76
CA ASN A 276 12.74 22.72 29.69
C ASN A 276 11.94 21.47 29.26
N ALA A 277 12.59 20.34 28.98
CA ALA A 277 11.90 19.11 28.58
C ALA A 277 11.14 18.47 29.75
N ILE A 278 9.85 18.20 29.56
CA ILE A 278 8.93 17.56 30.52
C ILE A 278 9.38 16.15 30.87
N TRP A 279 9.99 15.47 29.90
CA TRP A 279 10.47 14.10 30.03
C TRP A 279 11.91 13.99 29.51
N LYS A 280 12.75 13.35 30.32
CA LYS A 280 14.19 13.16 30.05
C LYS A 280 14.49 11.67 30.21
N PRO A 281 14.52 10.87 29.13
CA PRO A 281 14.92 9.47 29.24
C PRO A 281 16.33 9.39 29.81
N THR A 282 16.51 8.61 30.87
CA THR A 282 17.81 8.41 31.51
C THR A 282 18.74 7.69 30.54
N GLY A 283 19.96 8.22 30.34
CA GLY A 283 20.97 7.61 29.45
C GLY A 283 20.89 8.00 27.97
N PHE A 284 20.03 8.96 27.59
CA PHE A 284 19.89 9.42 26.21
C PHE A 284 20.70 10.66 25.88
N SER A 285 21.40 10.64 24.73
CA SER A 285 22.25 11.74 24.26
C SER A 285 21.64 12.61 23.16
N VAL A 286 20.56 12.13 22.50
CA VAL A 286 19.87 12.87 21.44
C VAL A 286 18.98 13.94 22.07
N LYS A 287 19.20 15.21 21.73
CA LYS A 287 18.45 16.34 22.28
C LYS A 287 17.12 16.47 21.56
N PRO A 288 15.99 16.47 22.29
CA PRO A 288 14.69 16.55 21.65
C PRO A 288 14.38 17.97 21.15
N ASN A 289 13.51 18.08 20.16
CA ASN A 289 13.14 19.31 19.47
C ASN A 289 11.61 19.51 19.50
N ARG A 290 11.16 20.76 19.47
CA ARG A 290 9.76 21.12 19.18
C ARG A 290 9.75 22.02 17.97
N VAL A 291 8.98 21.66 16.95
CA VAL A 291 8.85 22.41 15.70
C VAL A 291 7.38 22.54 15.36
N ILE A 292 6.97 23.76 15.03
CA ILE A 292 5.64 24.06 14.51
C ILE A 292 5.76 24.39 13.03
N MET A 293 4.95 23.74 12.21
CA MET A 293 4.82 24.00 10.78
C MET A 293 3.41 24.49 10.49
N SER A 294 3.27 25.51 9.65
CA SER A 294 1.93 26.03 9.35
C SER A 294 1.82 26.69 7.98
N VAL A 295 0.59 26.67 7.46
CA VAL A 295 0.12 27.45 6.32
C VAL A 295 -0.97 28.45 6.75
N PRO A 296 -1.32 29.47 5.95
CA PRO A 296 -2.47 30.31 6.23
C PRO A 296 -3.76 29.49 6.23
N PRO A 297 -4.68 29.72 7.19
CA PRO A 297 -5.93 28.95 7.30
C PRO A 297 -6.87 29.17 6.12
N ASP A 298 -6.82 30.35 5.49
CA ASP A 298 -7.65 30.70 4.33
C ASP A 298 -6.95 30.36 3.00
N SER A 299 -5.82 29.65 3.04
CA SER A 299 -5.13 29.19 1.84
C SER A 299 -5.74 27.88 1.31
N ASN A 300 -5.46 27.56 0.04
CA ASN A 300 -5.90 26.29 -0.55
C ASN A 300 -5.01 25.09 -0.14
N TYR A 301 -4.14 25.23 0.88
CA TYR A 301 -3.10 24.25 1.20
C TYR A 301 -3.38 23.50 2.51
N ASN A 302 -2.89 22.27 2.59
CA ASN A 302 -2.97 21.47 3.81
C ASN A 302 -1.66 20.69 4.06
N LEU A 303 -1.48 20.29 5.31
CA LEU A 303 -0.29 19.63 5.84
C LEU A 303 -0.60 18.24 6.43
N GLN A 304 -1.78 17.68 6.17
CA GLN A 304 -2.21 16.40 6.74
C GLN A 304 -1.17 15.29 6.48
N ALA A 305 -0.75 15.17 5.21
CA ALA A 305 0.24 14.19 4.81
C ALA A 305 1.56 14.36 5.58
N LEU A 306 1.99 15.60 5.84
CA LEU A 306 3.24 15.92 6.53
C LEU A 306 3.27 15.37 7.96
N ALA A 307 2.20 15.56 8.73
CA ALA A 307 2.12 15.06 10.11
C ALA A 307 2.25 13.53 10.18
N ILE A 308 1.57 12.82 9.28
CA ILE A 308 1.63 11.36 9.17
C ILE A 308 3.07 10.89 8.90
N GLN A 309 3.80 11.57 8.00
CA GLN A 309 5.19 11.22 7.71
C GLN A 309 6.07 11.45 8.94
N LEU A 310 5.93 12.62 9.57
CA LEU A 310 6.73 12.95 10.75
C LEU A 310 6.51 11.93 11.88
N GLU A 311 5.28 11.52 12.11
CA GLU A 311 4.95 10.52 13.13
C GLU A 311 5.59 9.16 12.85
N ARG A 312 5.56 8.71 11.60
CA ARG A 312 6.20 7.45 11.22
C ARG A 312 7.73 7.52 11.35
N ALA A 313 8.33 8.65 10.94
CA ALA A 313 9.76 8.87 11.09
C ALA A 313 10.19 8.86 12.55
N GLU A 314 9.39 9.50 13.40
CA GLU A 314 9.58 9.54 14.84
C GLU A 314 9.56 8.13 15.41
N CYS A 315 8.49 7.36 15.14
CA CYS A 315 8.35 5.97 15.57
C CYS A 315 9.50 5.07 15.10
N GLU A 316 9.98 5.24 13.87
CA GLU A 316 11.12 4.48 13.35
C GLU A 316 12.42 4.88 14.04
N PHE A 317 12.65 6.18 14.20
CA PHE A 317 13.82 6.69 14.91
C PHE A 317 13.84 6.15 16.32
N GLU A 318 12.75 6.30 17.07
CA GLU A 318 12.52 5.71 18.40
C GLU A 318 12.84 4.22 18.44
N ARG A 319 12.33 3.41 17.52
CA ARG A 319 12.65 1.97 17.46
C ARG A 319 14.15 1.72 17.29
N ARG A 320 14.84 2.50 16.46
CA ARG A 320 16.29 2.35 16.24
C ARG A 320 17.12 2.72 17.47
N ILE A 321 16.73 3.79 18.18
CA ILE A 321 17.50 4.30 19.32
C ILE A 321 17.12 3.64 20.66
N LEU A 322 15.85 3.31 20.87
CA LEU A 322 15.30 2.79 22.14
C LEU A 322 15.06 1.27 22.09
N GLY A 323 15.11 0.65 20.91
CA GLY A 323 14.70 -0.73 20.69
C GLY A 323 13.18 -0.92 20.79
N ASP A 324 12.74 -2.17 20.93
CA ASP A 324 11.32 -2.51 21.06
C ASP A 324 10.77 -2.45 22.49
N VAL A 325 11.53 -1.86 23.41
CA VAL A 325 11.10 -1.72 24.79
C VAL A 325 9.97 -0.68 24.85
N THR A 326 8.73 -1.17 24.98
CA THR A 326 7.52 -0.33 25.15
C THR A 326 7.61 0.62 26.36
N GLU A 327 8.49 0.36 27.33
CA GLU A 327 8.89 1.30 28.40
C GLU A 327 9.38 2.65 27.92
N LEU A 328 10.09 2.67 26.80
CA LEU A 328 10.94 3.79 26.42
C LEU A 328 10.31 4.65 25.32
N LYS A 329 9.25 4.17 24.67
CA LYS A 329 8.50 4.87 23.61
C LYS A 329 7.53 5.89 24.21
N ARG A 330 7.04 6.86 23.43
CA ARG A 330 6.01 7.90 23.77
C ARG A 330 4.64 7.36 24.25
N THR A 331 4.55 6.11 24.68
CA THR A 331 3.32 5.42 25.06
C THR A 331 2.94 5.58 26.53
N ARG A 332 3.72 6.25 27.38
CA ARG A 332 3.56 6.10 28.85
C ARG A 332 3.08 7.31 29.65
N THR A 333 3.69 8.48 29.46
CA THR A 333 3.53 9.59 30.42
C THR A 333 2.70 10.75 29.92
N ILE A 334 2.69 10.94 28.60
CA ILE A 334 1.95 12.00 27.93
C ILE A 334 1.00 11.33 26.96
N VAL A 335 -0.25 11.77 26.99
CA VAL A 335 -1.30 11.31 26.08
C VAL A 335 -1.81 12.55 25.36
N ARG A 336 -2.04 12.43 24.07
CA ARG A 336 -2.77 13.35 23.20
C ARG A 336 -4.06 12.64 22.82
N ASN A 337 -5.12 12.98 23.54
CA ASN A 337 -6.40 12.29 23.42
C ASN A 337 -7.05 12.54 22.04
N GLY A 338 -7.94 11.63 21.64
CA GLY A 338 -8.70 11.69 20.40
C GLY A 338 -8.04 10.97 19.21
N TYR A 339 -6.73 10.73 19.26
CA TYR A 339 -5.98 10.06 18.21
C TYR A 339 -5.99 8.51 18.30
N GLN A 340 -6.67 7.93 19.30
CA GLN A 340 -6.63 6.48 19.55
C GLN A 340 -7.22 5.63 18.41
N ASN A 341 -8.09 6.21 17.59
CA ASN A 341 -8.75 5.54 16.48
C ASN A 341 -8.08 5.82 15.12
N GLU A 342 -7.06 6.69 15.09
CA GLU A 342 -6.35 7.03 13.87
C GLU A 342 -5.41 5.89 13.47
N THR A 343 -5.57 5.37 12.25
CA THR A 343 -4.84 4.17 11.79
C THR A 343 -3.33 4.37 11.68
N TRP A 344 -2.88 5.62 11.53
CA TRP A 344 -1.46 5.98 11.44
C TRP A 344 -0.81 6.24 12.80
N VAL A 345 -1.58 6.24 13.89
CA VAL A 345 -1.10 6.49 15.25
C VAL A 345 -0.88 5.17 15.97
N THR A 346 0.36 4.95 16.43
CA THR A 346 0.75 3.71 17.15
C THR A 346 1.20 3.96 18.58
N ASN A 347 1.05 5.20 19.07
CA ASN A 347 1.45 5.62 20.40
C ASN A 347 0.48 6.66 20.96
N ASN A 348 0.74 7.13 22.17
CA ASN A 348 -0.18 8.00 22.89
C ASN A 348 0.04 9.49 22.65
N ASP A 349 1.16 9.92 22.04
CA ASP A 349 1.48 11.34 21.85
C ASP A 349 2.02 11.58 20.43
N PRO A 350 1.20 11.36 19.38
CA PRO A 350 1.64 11.52 18.00
C PRO A 350 1.87 12.99 17.64
N TRP A 351 2.54 13.25 16.51
CA TRP A 351 2.54 14.56 15.85
C TRP A 351 1.10 15.06 15.61
N TYR A 352 0.84 16.34 15.88
CA TYR A 352 -0.47 16.96 15.69
C TYR A 352 -0.64 17.24 14.21
N ASP A 353 -1.77 16.85 13.62
CA ASP A 353 -2.02 16.98 12.19
C ASP A 353 -2.88 18.20 11.82
N GLY A 354 -3.34 18.96 12.82
CA GLY A 354 -4.18 20.13 12.58
C GLY A 354 -5.58 19.78 12.09
N SER A 355 -6.08 18.57 12.32
CA SER A 355 -7.41 18.12 11.87
C SER A 355 -8.56 19.03 12.35
N SER A 356 -8.44 19.68 13.52
CA SER A 356 -9.39 20.68 14.00
C SER A 356 -9.37 22.02 13.22
N TRP A 357 -8.39 22.20 12.33
CA TRP A 357 -8.10 23.44 11.61
C TRP A 357 -7.80 23.18 10.13
N ASN A 358 -8.56 22.27 9.50
CA ASN A 358 -8.39 21.90 8.08
C ASN A 358 -6.96 21.47 7.72
N TYR A 359 -6.22 20.92 8.67
CA TYR A 359 -4.85 20.45 8.52
C TYR A 359 -3.86 21.56 8.14
N THR A 360 -4.09 22.80 8.61
CA THR A 360 -3.25 23.97 8.27
C THR A 360 -2.04 24.15 9.19
N ILE A 361 -1.91 23.30 10.21
CA ILE A 361 -0.83 23.31 11.20
C ILE A 361 -0.39 21.90 11.52
N VAL A 362 0.91 21.72 11.75
CA VAL A 362 1.52 20.51 12.28
C VAL A 362 2.39 20.91 13.47
N ASP A 363 2.21 20.26 14.61
CA ASP A 363 3.02 20.50 15.82
C ASP A 363 3.66 19.18 16.29
N ALA A 364 4.85 19.30 16.85
CA ALA A 364 5.59 18.19 17.40
C ALA A 364 4.81 17.51 18.56
N PRO A 365 5.20 16.27 18.91
CA PRO A 365 4.72 15.61 20.12
C PRO A 365 4.95 16.47 21.36
N SER A 366 4.07 16.36 22.35
CA SER A 366 4.20 17.12 23.59
C SER A 366 5.35 16.63 24.46
N SER A 367 5.74 15.37 24.33
CA SER A 367 6.99 14.79 24.82
C SER A 367 8.23 15.30 24.08
N LEU A 368 8.06 16.20 23.11
CA LEU A 368 9.04 16.63 22.13
C LEU A 368 9.39 15.51 21.12
N SER A 369 9.95 15.91 19.99
CA SER A 369 10.43 15.03 18.92
C SER A 369 11.89 14.65 19.14
N PHE A 370 12.25 13.38 18.98
CA PHE A 370 13.64 12.92 18.92
C PHE A 370 14.27 13.11 17.55
N LEU A 371 13.49 13.43 16.52
CA LEU A 371 14.05 13.75 15.22
C LEU A 371 14.89 15.02 15.31
N PRO A 372 16.14 15.00 14.80
CA PRO A 372 16.92 16.21 14.61
C PRO A 372 16.19 17.19 13.69
N THR A 373 16.31 18.49 13.94
CA THR A 373 15.68 19.55 13.14
C THR A 373 16.01 19.41 11.65
N GLU A 374 17.23 19.00 11.28
CA GLU A 374 17.63 18.76 9.90
C GLU A 374 16.82 17.63 9.24
N LYS A 375 16.47 16.59 10.00
CA LYS A 375 15.64 15.48 9.52
C LYS A 375 14.19 15.93 9.36
N ILE A 376 13.66 16.71 10.30
CA ILE A 376 12.31 17.32 10.19
C ILE A 376 12.22 18.19 8.93
N ILE A 377 13.22 19.05 8.68
CA ILE A 377 13.29 19.90 7.48
C ILE A 377 13.37 19.05 6.20
N SER A 378 14.16 17.97 6.20
CA SER A 378 14.26 17.05 5.07
C SER A 378 12.93 16.37 4.75
N ILE A 379 12.18 15.94 5.76
CA ILE A 379 10.83 15.38 5.59
C ILE A 379 9.90 16.47 5.05
N ALA A 380 9.87 17.65 5.68
CA ALA A 380 9.03 18.77 5.25
C ALA A 380 9.32 19.23 3.81
N ARG A 381 10.54 19.11 3.30
CA ARG A 381 10.85 19.48 1.89
C ARG A 381 10.39 18.43 0.89
N SER A 382 10.27 17.19 1.31
CA SER A 382 10.13 16.04 0.42
C SER A 382 8.77 15.34 0.56
N PHE A 383 7.93 15.75 1.51
CA PHE A 383 6.64 15.12 1.81
C PHE A 383 5.64 15.11 0.64
N THR A 384 5.80 16.00 -0.33
CA THR A 384 4.93 16.10 -1.52
C THR A 384 5.39 15.24 -2.69
N GLU A 385 6.68 14.91 -2.79
CA GLU A 385 7.12 14.10 -3.92
C GLU A 385 6.75 12.64 -3.70
N LYS A 386 6.37 11.95 -4.77
CA LYS A 386 5.83 10.59 -4.72
C LYS A 386 6.82 9.64 -4.05
N ASP A 387 6.31 8.74 -3.23
CA ASP A 387 7.14 7.80 -2.47
C ASP A 387 7.73 6.69 -3.35
N ILE A 388 7.11 6.47 -4.50
CA ILE A 388 7.47 5.42 -5.46
C ILE A 388 8.05 6.07 -6.69
N THR A 389 9.29 5.70 -6.98
CA THR A 389 10.04 6.22 -8.14
C THR A 389 9.63 5.48 -9.41
N ASN A 390 9.35 4.18 -9.30
CA ASN A 390 8.96 3.36 -10.43
C ASN A 390 8.13 2.15 -9.97
N VAL A 391 7.16 1.76 -10.79
CA VAL A 391 6.46 0.49 -10.66
C VAL A 391 6.54 -0.24 -11.98
N GLN A 392 6.98 -1.49 -11.95
CA GLN A 392 6.84 -2.42 -13.06
C GLN A 392 5.90 -3.54 -12.62
N ILE A 393 4.81 -3.73 -13.35
CA ILE A 393 3.86 -4.81 -13.14
C ILE A 393 4.07 -5.83 -14.25
N LYS A 394 4.45 -7.04 -13.88
CA LYS A 394 4.44 -8.21 -14.77
C LYS A 394 3.14 -8.97 -14.57
N ILE A 395 2.35 -9.04 -15.61
CA ILE A 395 1.09 -9.77 -15.63
C ILE A 395 1.37 -11.07 -16.36
N ILE A 396 1.04 -12.18 -15.72
CA ILE A 396 1.34 -13.51 -16.22
C ILE A 396 0.01 -14.23 -16.38
N TYR A 397 -0.39 -14.42 -17.64
CA TYR A 397 -1.58 -15.17 -18.02
C TYR A 397 -1.20 -16.61 -18.30
N PRO A 398 -1.71 -17.56 -17.51
CA PRO A 398 -1.63 -18.95 -17.90
C PRO A 398 -2.63 -19.19 -19.03
N VAL A 399 -2.15 -19.81 -20.09
CA VAL A 399 -2.89 -20.06 -21.32
C VAL A 399 -2.97 -21.56 -21.51
N ILE A 400 -4.20 -22.06 -21.62
CA ILE A 400 -4.45 -23.43 -22.04
C ILE A 400 -4.75 -23.40 -23.52
N LEU A 401 -3.95 -24.11 -24.29
CA LEU A 401 -4.11 -24.22 -25.73
C LEU A 401 -5.08 -25.35 -26.03
N GLU A 402 -6.21 -25.04 -26.66
CA GLU A 402 -7.14 -26.09 -27.09
C GLU A 402 -6.49 -26.90 -28.22
N ALA A 403 -6.20 -28.17 -27.94
CA ALA A 403 -5.61 -29.11 -28.87
C ALA A 403 -6.60 -29.49 -29.98
N ASP A 404 -6.85 -28.60 -30.93
CA ASP A 404 -7.38 -28.99 -32.23
C ASP A 404 -6.30 -29.78 -32.97
N LYS A 405 -6.67 -30.98 -33.42
CA LYS A 405 -5.84 -32.07 -34.03
C LYS A 405 -5.01 -31.71 -35.27
N ILE A 406 -4.82 -30.42 -35.58
CA ILE A 406 -4.16 -29.92 -36.80
C ILE A 406 -2.71 -29.49 -36.52
N PHE A 407 -2.33 -29.24 -35.27
CA PHE A 407 -0.90 -29.20 -34.91
C PHE A 407 -0.44 -30.62 -34.60
N GLU A 408 -0.08 -31.38 -35.64
CA GLU A 408 0.60 -32.67 -35.45
C GLU A 408 1.82 -32.47 -34.54
N TYR A 409 2.04 -33.45 -33.66
CA TYR A 409 3.11 -33.50 -32.65
C TYR A 409 4.51 -33.12 -33.20
N ASP A 410 4.74 -33.25 -34.51
CA ASP A 410 5.97 -32.87 -35.20
C ASP A 410 6.11 -31.36 -35.50
N SER A 411 5.01 -30.62 -35.62
CA SER A 411 5.04 -29.14 -35.72
C SER A 411 5.46 -28.47 -34.41
N TRP A 412 5.27 -29.16 -33.28
CA TRP A 412 5.72 -28.76 -31.96
C TRP A 412 7.22 -29.01 -31.74
N LYS A 413 7.78 -30.11 -32.26
CA LYS A 413 9.25 -30.35 -32.18
C LYS A 413 10.06 -29.32 -32.96
N CYS A 414 9.53 -28.79 -34.06
CA CYS A 414 10.18 -27.72 -34.82
C CYS A 414 10.21 -26.37 -34.08
N PHE A 415 9.46 -26.18 -32.99
CA PHE A 415 9.56 -24.98 -32.16
C PHE A 415 10.75 -25.01 -31.17
N PHE A 416 11.37 -26.19 -30.93
CA PHE A 416 12.23 -26.39 -29.74
C PHE A 416 13.50 -27.24 -29.93
N ASP A 417 13.88 -27.68 -31.14
CA ASP A 417 15.07 -28.55 -31.33
C ASP A 417 16.17 -27.85 -32.16
N GLU A 418 17.24 -27.38 -31.50
CA GLU A 418 18.41 -26.77 -32.15
C GLU A 418 19.30 -27.78 -32.93
N ASN A 419 19.05 -29.09 -32.85
CA ASN A 419 19.91 -30.08 -33.46
C ASN A 419 19.14 -31.26 -34.05
N ASN A 420 18.66 -31.15 -35.28
CA ASN A 420 18.43 -32.36 -36.09
C ASN A 420 18.48 -32.11 -37.60
N THR A 421 19.55 -32.64 -38.19
CA THR A 421 19.81 -32.69 -39.63
C THR A 421 19.19 -33.95 -40.23
N SER A 422 18.30 -33.74 -41.20
CA SER A 422 18.12 -34.52 -42.44
C SER A 422 16.65 -34.66 -42.83
N GLN A 423 16.29 -34.03 -43.95
CA GLN A 423 15.61 -34.66 -45.08
C GLN A 423 15.45 -33.62 -46.19
N THR A 424 15.74 -34.06 -47.42
CA THR A 424 15.82 -33.29 -48.65
C THR A 424 14.53 -33.37 -49.48
N ASP A 425 14.39 -32.41 -50.39
CA ASP A 425 13.43 -32.28 -51.52
C ASP A 425 12.05 -31.66 -51.19
N LYS A 426 11.46 -30.73 -51.97
CA LYS A 426 11.78 -30.13 -53.28
C LYS A 426 10.99 -28.83 -53.50
N GLY A 427 11.69 -27.79 -53.97
CA GLY A 427 11.27 -26.93 -55.10
C GLY A 427 10.15 -25.90 -54.91
N ILE A 428 10.44 -24.75 -54.30
CA ILE A 428 9.87 -23.45 -54.72
C ILE A 428 10.98 -22.39 -54.61
N THR A 429 11.33 -21.78 -55.74
CA THR A 429 12.29 -20.67 -55.81
C THR A 429 11.62 -19.39 -55.30
N TRP A 430 12.16 -18.78 -54.24
CA TRP A 430 11.74 -17.46 -53.73
C TRP A 430 12.88 -16.46 -53.76
N HIS A 431 12.56 -15.22 -54.10
CA HIS A 431 13.49 -14.10 -54.14
C HIS A 431 13.73 -13.57 -52.72
N PRO A 432 14.98 -13.42 -52.26
CA PRO A 432 15.27 -12.74 -51.01
C PRO A 432 14.89 -11.26 -51.13
N VAL A 433 14.27 -10.72 -50.09
CA VAL A 433 14.12 -9.27 -49.93
C VAL A 433 15.53 -8.70 -49.74
N GLU A 434 16.12 -8.17 -50.82
CA GLU A 434 17.13 -7.13 -50.67
C GLU A 434 16.50 -6.02 -49.85
N GLU A 435 17.21 -5.57 -48.81
CA GLU A 435 16.81 -4.47 -47.93
C GLU A 435 15.99 -3.43 -48.70
N MET A 436 14.68 -3.37 -48.45
CA MET A 436 13.91 -2.23 -48.94
C MET A 436 14.49 -1.01 -48.26
N SER A 437 15.24 -0.23 -49.03
CA SER A 437 15.76 1.05 -48.61
C SER A 437 14.61 1.92 -48.11
N TYR A 438 14.71 2.32 -46.85
CA TYR A 438 14.09 3.38 -46.04
C TYR A 438 13.05 4.40 -46.59
N ASP A 439 12.61 4.37 -47.84
CA ASP A 439 12.06 5.56 -48.48
C ASP A 439 10.54 5.57 -48.74
N ASN A 440 9.74 4.56 -48.32
CA ASN A 440 8.26 4.61 -48.52
C ASN A 440 7.38 3.78 -47.56
N GLY A 441 7.88 3.34 -46.39
CA GLY A 441 7.09 2.54 -45.43
C GLY A 441 6.30 3.40 -44.43
N ASP A 442 5.00 3.13 -44.26
CA ASP A 442 4.16 3.69 -43.20
C ASP A 442 4.76 3.40 -41.80
N PRO A 443 5.11 4.44 -40.99
CA PRO A 443 5.80 4.27 -39.69
C PRO A 443 5.05 3.37 -38.70
N GLU A 444 3.72 3.38 -38.71
CA GLU A 444 2.90 2.54 -37.83
C GLU A 444 3.02 1.05 -38.17
N LYS A 445 3.18 0.74 -39.46
CA LYS A 445 3.33 -0.64 -39.96
C LYS A 445 4.72 -1.20 -39.65
N LEU A 446 5.74 -0.35 -39.65
CA LEU A 446 7.08 -0.70 -39.16
C LEU A 446 7.03 -1.05 -37.66
N TYR A 447 6.26 -0.29 -36.87
CA TYR A 447 6.11 -0.52 -35.44
C TYR A 447 5.41 -1.85 -35.14
N LEU A 448 4.34 -2.19 -35.87
CA LEU A 448 3.64 -3.48 -35.76
C LEU A 448 4.52 -4.66 -36.17
N PHE A 449 5.32 -4.52 -37.22
CA PHE A 449 6.27 -5.55 -37.64
C PHE A 449 7.38 -5.74 -36.60
N ASP A 450 7.97 -4.66 -36.08
CA ASP A 450 8.98 -4.73 -35.01
C ASP A 450 8.38 -5.26 -33.69
N TYR A 451 7.12 -4.93 -33.38
CA TYR A 451 6.40 -5.48 -32.23
C TYR A 451 6.17 -6.98 -32.37
N ALA A 452 5.71 -7.44 -33.54
CA ALA A 452 5.55 -8.86 -33.86
C ALA A 452 6.88 -9.62 -33.81
N LYS A 453 7.94 -9.00 -34.33
CA LYS A 453 9.30 -9.53 -34.32
C LYS A 453 9.81 -9.73 -32.89
N LYS A 454 9.54 -8.79 -31.99
CA LYS A 454 9.86 -8.89 -30.56
C LYS A 454 8.98 -9.91 -29.84
N LEU A 455 7.67 -9.91 -30.08
CA LEU A 455 6.70 -10.86 -29.51
C LEU A 455 7.06 -12.32 -29.86
N LEU A 456 7.53 -12.55 -31.08
CA LEU A 456 7.97 -13.85 -31.58
C LEU A 456 9.47 -14.13 -31.35
N ASN A 457 10.17 -13.22 -30.65
CA ASN A 457 11.60 -13.31 -30.33
C ASN A 457 12.53 -13.56 -31.54
N LEU A 458 12.27 -12.87 -32.64
CA LEU A 458 12.99 -12.98 -33.91
C LEU A 458 14.22 -12.06 -34.00
N ASP A 459 14.47 -11.27 -32.95
CA ASP A 459 15.68 -10.48 -32.79
C ASP A 459 16.80 -11.33 -32.16
N GLY A 460 17.79 -11.75 -32.96
CA GLY A 460 19.05 -12.28 -32.42
C GLY A 460 19.56 -13.62 -32.95
N VAL A 461 18.92 -14.27 -33.93
CA VAL A 461 19.48 -15.52 -34.51
C VAL A 461 20.43 -15.19 -35.66
N THR A 462 21.66 -14.79 -35.31
CA THR A 462 22.82 -14.78 -36.22
C THR A 462 23.87 -15.76 -35.71
N ASN A 463 23.52 -17.04 -35.60
CA ASN A 463 24.53 -18.08 -35.44
C ASN A 463 25.11 -18.41 -36.82
N GLY A 464 26.45 -18.41 -36.90
CA GLY A 464 27.24 -18.43 -38.11
C GLY A 464 26.73 -19.40 -39.20
N GLU A 465 26.62 -18.85 -40.41
CA GLU A 465 26.40 -19.50 -41.71
C GLU A 465 24.97 -19.68 -42.26
N LYS A 466 23.86 -19.40 -41.54
CA LYS A 466 22.51 -19.45 -42.17
C LYS A 466 21.56 -18.31 -41.74
N LYS A 467 21.15 -17.47 -42.70
CA LYS A 467 20.15 -16.40 -42.52
C LYS A 467 18.74 -16.99 -42.35
N ILE A 468 18.08 -16.75 -41.23
CA ILE A 468 16.61 -16.83 -41.10
C ILE A 468 16.04 -15.57 -41.74
N GLY A 469 15.18 -15.71 -42.74
CA GLY A 469 14.53 -14.59 -43.43
C GLY A 469 13.10 -14.41 -42.92
N ALA A 470 12.79 -13.24 -42.37
CA ALA A 470 11.42 -12.82 -42.11
C ALA A 470 10.96 -11.93 -43.26
N SER A 471 9.80 -12.24 -43.83
CA SER A 471 9.10 -11.42 -44.81
C SER A 471 7.71 -11.12 -44.27
N TRP A 472 7.07 -10.07 -44.75
CA TRP A 472 5.69 -9.80 -44.38
C TRP A 472 4.92 -9.31 -45.60
N TYR A 473 3.61 -9.51 -45.59
CA TYR A 473 2.71 -8.93 -46.57
C TYR A 473 1.37 -8.60 -45.92
N GLU A 474 0.71 -7.59 -46.46
CA GLU A 474 -0.59 -7.12 -45.98
C GLU A 474 -1.69 -7.59 -46.92
N THR A 475 -2.80 -8.03 -46.34
CA THR A 475 -4.09 -8.18 -47.04
C THR A 475 -5.12 -7.29 -46.35
N ASP A 476 -6.28 -7.06 -46.97
CA ASP A 476 -7.24 -5.97 -46.67
C ASP A 476 -7.65 -5.75 -45.19
N ASN A 477 -7.27 -6.60 -44.23
CA ASN A 477 -7.34 -6.36 -42.78
C ASN A 477 -6.33 -7.20 -41.94
N LYS A 478 -5.30 -7.78 -42.57
CA LYS A 478 -4.39 -8.74 -41.93
C LYS A 478 -2.95 -8.46 -42.32
N PHE A 479 -2.12 -8.30 -41.31
CA PHE A 479 -0.67 -8.30 -41.41
C PHE A 479 -0.18 -9.74 -41.30
N ILE A 480 0.41 -10.27 -42.36
CA ILE A 480 0.92 -11.65 -42.37
C ILE A 480 2.44 -11.62 -42.31
N VAL A 481 3.02 -12.17 -41.26
CA VAL A 481 4.47 -12.33 -41.09
C VAL A 481 4.84 -13.75 -41.47
N ASN A 482 5.69 -13.89 -42.49
CA ASN A 482 6.18 -15.15 -42.99
C ASN A 482 7.62 -15.36 -42.54
N ILE A 483 7.86 -16.41 -41.76
CA ILE A 483 9.19 -16.78 -41.29
C ILE A 483 9.68 -17.97 -42.11
N THR A 484 10.81 -17.78 -42.78
CA THR A 484 11.45 -18.84 -43.56
C THR A 484 12.42 -19.60 -42.67
N GLU A 485 12.06 -20.82 -42.30
CA GLU A 485 12.89 -21.75 -41.52
C GLU A 485 13.41 -22.89 -42.42
N ASN A 486 14.42 -23.65 -41.97
CA ASN A 486 15.09 -24.73 -42.72
C ASN A 486 14.16 -25.83 -43.33
N LYS A 487 12.85 -25.84 -43.01
CA LYS A 487 11.87 -26.84 -43.47
C LYS A 487 10.57 -26.26 -44.06
N GLY A 488 10.47 -24.96 -44.29
CA GLY A 488 9.28 -24.35 -44.90
C GLY A 488 9.02 -22.92 -44.46
N ILE A 489 7.94 -22.34 -44.99
CA ILE A 489 7.44 -21.01 -44.63
C ILE A 489 6.34 -21.19 -43.58
N LYS A 490 6.48 -20.57 -42.41
CA LYS A 490 5.41 -20.46 -41.42
C LYS A 490 4.76 -19.08 -41.57
N GLU A 491 3.43 -19.05 -41.68
CA GLU A 491 2.65 -17.81 -41.77
C GLU A 491 2.01 -17.46 -40.41
N TYR A 492 2.20 -16.24 -39.96
CA TYR A 492 1.60 -15.67 -38.75
C TYR A 492 0.65 -14.54 -39.14
N VAL A 493 -0.59 -14.58 -38.69
CA VAL A 493 -1.60 -13.56 -38.98
C VAL A 493 -1.73 -12.62 -37.78
N ILE A 494 -1.58 -11.32 -38.01
CA ILE A 494 -1.69 -10.23 -37.04
C ILE A 494 -2.74 -9.27 -37.57
N ILE A 495 -3.74 -8.93 -36.78
CA ILE A 495 -4.84 -8.07 -37.24
C ILE A 495 -4.51 -6.61 -36.91
N ASN A 496 -4.74 -5.71 -37.86
CA ASN A 496 -4.49 -4.28 -37.69
C ASN A 496 -5.52 -3.69 -36.69
N SER A 497 -5.04 -3.05 -35.63
CA SER A 497 -5.83 -2.59 -34.47
C SER A 497 -6.60 -1.28 -34.70
N ASN A 498 -6.64 -0.74 -35.91
CA ASN A 498 -7.14 0.61 -36.20
C ASN A 498 -8.65 0.84 -35.96
N GLU A 499 -9.42 -0.15 -35.50
CA GLU A 499 -10.83 0.01 -35.09
C GLU A 499 -11.08 -0.12 -33.57
N VAL A 500 -10.06 -0.41 -32.76
CA VAL A 500 -10.23 -0.41 -31.30
C VAL A 500 -9.93 0.99 -30.77
N GLU A 501 -10.98 1.76 -30.47
CA GLU A 501 -10.86 3.00 -29.69
C GLU A 501 -10.24 2.66 -28.31
N LEU A 502 -8.91 2.67 -28.25
CA LEU A 502 -8.16 2.65 -27.00
C LEU A 502 -8.46 3.96 -26.27
N LYS A 503 -9.50 3.94 -25.42
CA LYS A 503 -9.69 4.96 -24.38
C LYS A 503 -8.33 5.14 -23.69
N SER A 504 -7.82 6.37 -23.69
CA SER A 504 -6.49 6.73 -23.17
C SER A 504 -6.14 6.00 -21.87
N LEU A 505 -5.45 4.87 -21.98
CA LEU A 505 -4.96 4.14 -20.82
C LEU A 505 -3.63 4.77 -20.41
N SER A 506 -3.47 5.02 -19.11
CA SER A 506 -2.32 5.70 -18.52
C SER A 506 -1.07 4.82 -18.37
N TYR A 507 -0.97 3.72 -19.12
CA TYR A 507 0.11 2.75 -18.99
C TYR A 507 0.59 2.22 -20.35
N GLU A 508 1.87 1.91 -20.44
CA GLU A 508 2.54 1.41 -21.65
C GLU A 508 3.05 -0.02 -21.40
N ILE A 509 2.73 -0.94 -22.33
CA ILE A 509 3.31 -2.29 -22.32
C ILE A 509 4.74 -2.15 -22.81
N SER A 510 5.70 -2.41 -21.91
CA SER A 510 7.13 -2.22 -22.18
C SER A 510 7.80 -3.47 -22.72
N ASP A 511 7.27 -4.65 -22.40
CA ASP A 511 7.82 -5.94 -22.82
C ASP A 511 6.74 -7.04 -22.81
N SER A 512 6.93 -8.08 -23.63
CA SER A 512 6.04 -9.24 -23.70
C SER A 512 6.81 -10.51 -24.04
N LYS A 513 6.51 -11.61 -23.34
CA LYS A 513 7.18 -12.91 -23.52
C LYS A 513 6.21 -14.07 -23.33
N ILE A 514 6.41 -15.18 -24.03
CA ILE A 514 5.66 -16.43 -23.80
C ILE A 514 6.59 -17.55 -23.33
N VAL A 515 6.18 -18.31 -22.31
CA VAL A 515 6.89 -19.49 -21.79
C VAL A 515 5.99 -20.71 -21.94
N CYS A 516 6.41 -21.69 -22.72
CA CYS A 516 5.61 -22.88 -23.03
C CYS A 516 6.14 -24.12 -22.31
N PHE A 517 5.24 -24.94 -21.79
CA PHE A 517 5.57 -26.25 -21.22
C PHE A 517 5.03 -27.39 -22.10
N PRO A 518 5.68 -28.57 -22.10
CA PRO A 518 5.20 -29.74 -22.84
C PRO A 518 3.78 -30.20 -22.48
N SER A 519 3.23 -29.74 -21.35
CA SER A 519 1.95 -30.19 -20.83
C SER A 519 0.73 -29.41 -21.35
N GLU A 520 0.86 -28.74 -22.51
CA GLU A 520 -0.17 -27.89 -23.16
C GLU A 520 -0.53 -26.61 -22.38
N ILE A 521 0.30 -26.23 -21.41
CA ILE A 521 0.17 -24.98 -20.65
C ILE A 521 1.28 -24.03 -21.10
N ALA A 522 0.91 -22.81 -21.47
CA ALA A 522 1.84 -21.72 -21.73
C ALA A 522 1.56 -20.57 -20.76
N PHE A 523 2.51 -19.65 -20.61
CA PHE A 523 2.39 -18.45 -19.78
C PHE A 523 2.77 -17.24 -20.62
N LEU A 524 1.80 -16.37 -20.87
CA LEU A 524 2.02 -15.07 -21.49
C LEU A 524 2.37 -14.06 -20.41
N ILE A 525 3.53 -13.45 -20.50
CA ILE A 525 4.12 -12.50 -19.55
C ILE A 525 4.12 -11.14 -20.21
N LEU A 526 3.56 -10.15 -19.54
CA LEU A 526 3.45 -8.78 -20.03
C LEU A 526 4.00 -7.84 -18.99
N ALA A 527 5.00 -7.04 -19.34
CA ALA A 527 5.53 -6.01 -18.46
C ALA A 527 4.87 -4.67 -18.76
N VAL A 528 4.39 -4.02 -17.70
CA VAL A 528 3.77 -2.70 -17.75
C VAL A 528 4.56 -1.80 -16.82
N ASN A 529 5.10 -0.70 -17.36
CA ASN A 529 5.81 0.29 -16.55
C ASN A 529 4.85 1.42 -16.19
N ILE A 530 4.86 1.82 -14.92
CA ILE A 530 3.98 2.87 -14.40
C ILE A 530 4.81 3.86 -13.57
N PRO A 531 5.06 5.07 -14.10
CA PRO A 531 5.82 6.07 -13.38
C PRO A 531 4.95 6.79 -12.34
N GLY A 532 5.43 6.82 -11.09
CA GLY A 532 4.92 7.69 -10.03
C GLY A 532 3.44 7.46 -9.67
N ILE A 533 3.14 6.37 -8.98
CA ILE A 533 1.81 6.06 -8.43
C ILE A 533 1.87 5.91 -6.91
N ASN A 534 0.73 5.98 -6.22
CA ASN A 534 0.58 5.56 -4.83
C ASN A 534 0.19 4.08 -4.78
N ILE A 535 1.03 3.26 -4.17
CA ILE A 535 0.91 1.80 -4.10
C ILE A 535 -0.42 1.37 -3.47
N SER A 536 -0.80 1.97 -2.34
CA SER A 536 -1.96 1.54 -1.55
C SER A 536 -3.30 1.82 -2.26
N SER A 537 -3.41 2.94 -2.97
CA SER A 537 -4.67 3.40 -3.59
C SER A 537 -4.77 3.09 -5.08
N ASP A 538 -3.66 3.20 -5.81
CA ASP A 538 -3.71 3.24 -7.27
C ASP A 538 -3.51 1.85 -7.86
N ILE A 539 -2.63 1.03 -7.28
CA ILE A 539 -2.34 -0.31 -7.81
C ILE A 539 -3.55 -1.24 -7.79
N PRO A 540 -4.37 -1.34 -6.72
CA PRO A 540 -5.59 -2.14 -6.77
C PRO A 540 -6.53 -1.71 -7.90
N SER A 541 -6.67 -0.40 -8.11
CA SER A 541 -7.51 0.17 -9.17
C SER A 541 -6.94 -0.09 -10.57
N ILE A 542 -5.62 0.02 -10.74
CA ILE A 542 -4.90 -0.27 -11.98
C ILE A 542 -5.01 -1.75 -12.32
N LEU A 543 -4.71 -2.64 -11.36
CA LEU A 543 -4.76 -4.08 -11.54
C LEU A 543 -6.17 -4.56 -11.86
N LYS A 544 -7.18 -3.99 -11.20
CA LYS A 544 -8.59 -4.25 -11.51
C LYS A 544 -8.96 -3.76 -12.91
N GLY A 545 -8.52 -2.57 -13.29
CA GLY A 545 -8.72 -2.03 -14.64
C GLY A 545 -8.08 -2.89 -15.73
N ILE A 546 -6.86 -3.37 -15.48
CA ILE A 546 -6.16 -4.31 -16.36
C ILE A 546 -6.92 -5.64 -16.40
N SER A 547 -7.21 -6.27 -15.25
CA SER A 547 -7.95 -7.55 -15.19
C SER A 547 -9.28 -7.51 -15.96
N CYS A 548 -10.06 -6.43 -15.85
CA CYS A 548 -11.41 -6.35 -16.44
C CYS A 548 -11.44 -6.11 -17.96
N ASN A 549 -10.44 -5.41 -18.51
CA ASN A 549 -10.45 -5.01 -19.93
C ASN A 549 -9.50 -5.87 -20.78
N PHE A 550 -8.42 -6.34 -20.19
CA PHE A 550 -7.27 -6.86 -20.92
C PHE A 550 -7.49 -8.29 -21.46
N GLU A 551 -8.38 -9.09 -20.85
CA GLU A 551 -8.78 -10.38 -21.41
C GLU A 551 -9.44 -10.22 -22.80
N LYS A 552 -10.31 -9.20 -22.94
CA LYS A 552 -10.96 -8.89 -24.21
C LYS A 552 -9.98 -8.36 -25.24
N ASP A 553 -9.05 -7.51 -24.81
CA ASP A 553 -8.00 -6.97 -25.67
C ASP A 553 -7.06 -8.09 -26.16
N LEU A 554 -6.67 -9.03 -25.31
CA LEU A 554 -5.87 -10.20 -25.68
C LEU A 554 -6.61 -11.15 -26.62
N GLN A 555 -7.89 -11.42 -26.36
CA GLN A 555 -8.72 -12.24 -27.26
C GLN A 555 -8.88 -11.58 -28.63
N ALA A 556 -8.98 -10.26 -28.69
CA ALA A 556 -8.99 -9.49 -29.93
C ALA A 556 -7.62 -9.50 -30.63
N PHE A 557 -6.53 -9.41 -29.89
CA PHE A 557 -5.16 -9.37 -30.42
C PHE A 557 -4.71 -10.70 -31.04
N PHE A 558 -5.12 -11.83 -30.45
CA PHE A 558 -4.71 -13.16 -30.89
C PHE A 558 -5.72 -13.87 -31.80
N ASP A 559 -6.86 -13.24 -32.16
CA ASP A 559 -8.00 -13.81 -32.92
C ASP A 559 -8.15 -15.34 -32.80
N THR A 560 -8.22 -15.82 -31.57
CA THR A 560 -8.24 -17.25 -31.30
C THR A 560 -9.35 -17.55 -30.32
N LYS A 561 -10.47 -18.02 -30.87
CA LYS A 561 -11.47 -18.85 -30.16
C LYS A 561 -10.88 -20.14 -29.55
N ARG A 562 -9.54 -20.27 -29.49
CA ARG A 562 -8.74 -21.46 -29.17
C ARG A 562 -7.82 -21.27 -27.97
N LEU A 563 -7.73 -20.06 -27.42
CA LEU A 563 -7.00 -19.77 -26.19
C LEU A 563 -8.00 -19.70 -25.04
N SER A 564 -7.94 -20.68 -24.13
CA SER A 564 -8.58 -20.51 -22.83
C SER A 564 -7.61 -19.74 -21.95
N LEU A 565 -7.86 -18.44 -21.82
CA LEU A 565 -7.28 -17.63 -20.76
C LEU A 565 -7.90 -18.03 -19.42
N LYS A 566 -7.11 -17.84 -18.38
CA LYS A 566 -7.44 -18.18 -17.02
C LYS A 566 -6.97 -17.04 -16.11
N ASP A 567 -7.30 -17.12 -14.83
CA ASP A 567 -7.05 -16.03 -13.88
C ASP A 567 -5.58 -15.59 -13.93
N PRO A 568 -5.32 -14.30 -14.17
CA PRO A 568 -3.97 -13.77 -14.23
C PRO A 568 -3.30 -13.88 -12.87
N ALA A 569 -2.01 -14.15 -12.90
CA ALA A 569 -1.15 -14.03 -11.74
C ALA A 569 -0.20 -12.84 -11.95
N TYR A 570 0.20 -12.20 -10.86
CA TYR A 570 0.85 -10.89 -10.88
C TYR A 570 2.20 -10.95 -10.18
N LEU A 571 3.23 -10.40 -10.84
CA LEU A 571 4.49 -10.02 -10.24
C LEU A 571 4.60 -8.50 -10.24
N ILE A 572 4.74 -7.90 -9.06
CA ILE A 572 4.82 -6.45 -8.91
C ILE A 572 6.22 -6.09 -8.41
N PHE A 573 6.88 -5.20 -9.13
CA PHE A 573 8.15 -4.61 -8.76
C PHE A 573 7.92 -3.15 -8.45
N THR A 574 8.23 -2.76 -7.23
CA THR A 574 8.05 -1.39 -6.75
C THR A 574 9.37 -0.88 -6.22
N GLU A 575 9.80 0.25 -6.76
CA GLU A 575 10.99 0.95 -6.30
C GLU A 575 10.56 2.21 -5.52
N PHE A 576 11.10 2.33 -4.32
CA PHE A 576 10.78 3.38 -3.37
C PHE A 576 11.93 4.36 -3.21
N ASN A 577 11.60 5.63 -2.98
CA ASN A 577 12.59 6.60 -2.56
C ASN A 577 13.01 6.33 -1.10
N ARG A 578 14.24 5.88 -0.88
CA ARG A 578 14.74 5.52 0.47
C ARG A 578 14.65 6.67 1.47
N GLU A 579 14.79 7.91 1.04
CA GLU A 579 14.73 9.07 1.95
C GLU A 579 13.32 9.33 2.50
N LYS A 580 12.31 8.74 1.84
CA LYS A 580 10.86 8.89 2.09
C LYS A 580 10.16 7.63 2.53
N PHE A 581 10.93 6.58 2.80
CA PHE A 581 10.45 5.30 3.31
C PHE A 581 9.55 5.41 4.55
N ILE A 582 9.60 6.58 5.18
CA ILE A 582 8.77 7.05 6.26
C ILE A 582 7.25 7.02 5.94
N ASN A 583 6.82 7.05 4.67
CA ASN A 583 5.40 7.12 4.29
C ASN A 583 4.71 5.80 4.01
N ILE A 584 5.43 4.70 4.11
CA ILE A 584 4.95 3.44 3.58
C ILE A 584 5.28 2.42 4.64
N ASP A 585 4.24 1.89 5.28
CA ASP A 585 4.40 0.60 5.93
C ASP A 585 4.46 -0.41 4.79
N ILE A 586 5.63 -0.54 4.16
CA ILE A 586 5.80 -1.42 3.01
C ILE A 586 5.39 -2.84 3.37
N GLY A 587 5.56 -3.27 4.63
CA GLY A 587 5.03 -4.54 5.09
C GLY A 587 3.51 -4.61 4.90
N HIS A 588 2.78 -3.64 5.43
CA HIS A 588 1.33 -3.54 5.27
C HIS A 588 0.89 -3.32 3.81
N ASP A 589 1.57 -2.50 3.03
CA ASP A 589 1.20 -2.23 1.64
C ASP A 589 1.47 -3.44 0.73
N VAL A 590 2.60 -4.12 0.93
CA VAL A 590 2.91 -5.40 0.27
C VAL A 590 1.88 -6.46 0.70
N PHE A 591 1.52 -6.51 1.98
CA PHE A 591 0.47 -7.40 2.50
C PHE A 591 -0.88 -7.13 1.84
N ALA A 592 -1.31 -5.87 1.81
CA ALA A 592 -2.58 -5.43 1.23
C ALA A 592 -2.65 -5.78 -0.26
N MET A 593 -1.56 -5.57 -1.01
CA MET A 593 -1.47 -5.97 -2.43
C MET A 593 -1.60 -7.46 -2.64
N CYS A 594 -0.84 -8.24 -1.85
CA CYS A 594 -0.90 -9.69 -1.98
C CYS A 594 -2.29 -10.22 -1.58
N SER A 595 -2.94 -9.61 -0.59
CA SER A 595 -4.26 -10.02 -0.09
C SER A 595 -5.39 -9.61 -1.03
N PHE A 596 -5.30 -8.44 -1.66
CA PHE A 596 -6.32 -7.94 -2.58
C PHE A 596 -6.56 -8.88 -3.77
N LEU A 597 -5.50 -9.55 -4.24
CA LEU A 597 -5.57 -10.48 -5.37
C LEU A 597 -5.79 -11.94 -4.95
N ASP A 598 -5.90 -12.21 -3.65
CA ASP A 598 -6.23 -13.52 -3.11
C ASP A 598 -7.53 -13.40 -2.30
N GLU A 599 -8.66 -13.62 -2.98
CA GLU A 599 -10.01 -13.53 -2.40
C GLU A 599 -10.23 -14.43 -1.18
N THR A 600 -9.31 -15.37 -0.92
CA THR A 600 -9.36 -16.25 0.25
C THR A 600 -8.80 -15.63 1.53
N ILE A 601 -8.25 -14.41 1.46
CA ILE A 601 -7.65 -13.69 2.59
C ILE A 601 -8.52 -12.47 2.93
N PRO A 602 -9.38 -12.52 3.97
CA PRO A 602 -10.21 -11.40 4.36
C PRO A 602 -9.34 -10.27 4.95
N LEU A 603 -9.57 -9.04 4.48
CA LEU A 603 -8.86 -7.82 4.93
C LEU A 603 -9.17 -7.38 6.37
N THR A 604 -10.09 -8.05 7.09
CA THR A 604 -10.65 -7.47 8.33
C THR A 604 -11.00 -8.52 9.39
N ASP A 605 -10.14 -8.65 10.41
CA ASP A 605 -10.58 -8.72 11.82
C ASP A 605 -9.55 -8.28 12.88
N GLY A 606 -8.34 -7.81 12.49
CA GLY A 606 -7.39 -7.14 13.39
C GLY A 606 -6.75 -8.01 14.47
N SER A 607 -7.11 -9.28 14.58
CA SER A 607 -6.61 -10.17 15.64
C SER A 607 -5.43 -11.06 15.21
N ASN A 608 -5.11 -11.09 13.91
CA ASN A 608 -4.13 -12.03 13.37
C ASN A 608 -3.26 -11.49 12.22
N GLU A 609 -3.18 -10.16 12.02
CA GLU A 609 -2.45 -9.54 10.90
C GLU A 609 -0.99 -10.01 10.83
N LYS A 610 -0.29 -10.11 11.96
CA LYS A 610 1.08 -10.64 12.00
C LYS A 610 1.17 -12.08 11.51
N THR A 611 0.26 -12.95 11.94
CA THR A 611 0.21 -14.36 11.50
C THR A 611 -0.14 -14.45 10.01
N LEU A 612 -1.01 -13.57 9.52
CA LEU A 612 -1.36 -13.48 8.10
C LEU A 612 -0.17 -12.97 7.27
N MET A 613 0.53 -11.93 7.72
CA MET A 613 1.79 -11.43 7.16
C MET A 613 2.89 -12.50 7.15
N GLU A 614 3.00 -13.30 8.21
CA GLU A 614 3.90 -14.45 8.29
C GLU A 614 3.49 -15.56 7.30
N ASN A 615 2.19 -15.81 7.14
CA ASN A 615 1.66 -16.76 6.16
C ASN A 615 1.90 -16.29 4.72
N MET A 616 1.82 -14.98 4.45
CA MET A 616 2.19 -14.36 3.17
C MET A 616 3.70 -14.18 3.00
N LEU A 617 4.47 -14.73 3.96
CA LEU A 617 5.91 -14.73 4.05
C LEU A 617 6.53 -13.38 3.71
N LEU A 618 6.20 -12.36 4.48
CA LEU A 618 6.83 -11.06 4.36
C LEU A 618 8.26 -11.11 4.91
N ARG A 619 9.26 -10.92 4.04
CA ARG A 619 10.68 -10.85 4.45
C ARG A 619 11.22 -9.44 4.31
N VAL A 620 11.78 -8.94 5.39
CA VAL A 620 12.45 -7.63 5.42
C VAL A 620 13.96 -7.86 5.49
N ASN A 621 14.66 -7.47 4.43
CA ASN A 621 16.12 -7.32 4.43
C ASN A 621 16.48 -5.82 4.52
N ALA A 622 17.75 -5.49 4.72
CA ALA A 622 18.23 -4.10 4.76
C ALA A 622 18.17 -3.46 3.36
N GLY A 623 16.98 -3.13 2.88
CA GLY A 623 16.73 -2.45 1.60
C GLY A 623 15.73 -3.11 0.67
N THR A 624 15.21 -4.30 1.00
CA THR A 624 14.20 -5.00 0.18
C THR A 624 13.15 -5.69 1.04
N ILE A 625 11.91 -5.69 0.56
CA ILE A 625 10.78 -6.38 1.18
C ILE A 625 10.10 -7.26 0.14
N PHE A 626 9.78 -8.49 0.54
CA PHE A 626 9.12 -9.48 -0.31
C PHE A 626 7.80 -9.86 0.29
N GLY A 627 6.77 -10.07 -0.52
CA GLY A 627 5.53 -10.72 -0.12
C GLY A 627 4.99 -11.64 -1.19
N PHE A 628 4.35 -12.72 -0.76
CA PHE A 628 3.85 -13.77 -1.64
C PHE A 628 2.43 -14.19 -1.22
N SER A 629 1.58 -14.41 -2.21
CA SER A 629 0.28 -15.08 -2.10
C SER A 629 0.19 -16.17 -3.16
N ARG A 630 -0.97 -16.80 -3.32
CA ARG A 630 -1.19 -17.80 -4.37
C ARG A 630 -1.09 -17.21 -5.78
N ASN A 631 -1.59 -15.99 -5.98
CA ASN A 631 -1.71 -15.38 -7.31
C ASN A 631 -0.88 -14.10 -7.47
N CYS A 632 -0.29 -13.58 -6.40
CA CYS A 632 0.47 -12.33 -6.42
C CYS A 632 1.81 -12.48 -5.71
N THR A 633 2.86 -11.92 -6.31
CA THR A 633 4.18 -11.76 -5.70
C THR A 633 4.56 -10.29 -5.82
N VAL A 634 5.03 -9.71 -4.72
CA VAL A 634 5.42 -8.29 -4.67
C VAL A 634 6.86 -8.19 -4.16
N LEU A 635 7.69 -7.50 -4.94
CA LEU A 635 9.00 -7.03 -4.54
C LEU A 635 8.96 -5.52 -4.36
N ALA A 636 9.31 -5.10 -3.16
CA ALA A 636 9.61 -3.71 -2.81
C ALA A 636 11.11 -3.52 -2.63
N THR A 637 11.69 -2.54 -3.30
CA THR A 637 13.11 -2.18 -3.16
C THR A 637 13.27 -0.71 -2.77
N MET A 638 14.26 -0.41 -1.94
CA MET A 638 14.58 0.95 -1.52
C MET A 638 15.75 1.48 -2.36
N SER A 639 15.49 2.46 -3.21
CA SER A 639 16.52 3.12 -4.01
C SER A 639 17.22 4.21 -3.21
N THR A 640 18.55 4.19 -3.09
CA THR A 640 19.27 5.45 -2.80
C THR A 640 19.56 6.19 -4.08
N GLN A 641 19.44 7.52 -4.02
CA GLN A 641 20.02 8.40 -5.04
C GLN A 641 21.56 8.41 -5.04
N LYS A 642 22.25 7.54 -4.27
CA LYS A 642 23.71 7.45 -4.31
C LYS A 642 24.15 6.55 -5.45
N SER A 643 25.01 7.08 -6.31
CA SER A 643 25.53 6.53 -7.57
C SER A 643 26.11 5.10 -7.54
N ASN A 644 26.22 4.45 -6.38
CA ASN A 644 26.83 3.13 -6.23
C ASN A 644 25.84 1.99 -5.95
N GLU A 645 24.56 2.28 -5.69
CA GLU A 645 23.51 1.26 -5.51
C GLU A 645 22.80 0.73 -6.79
N PRO A 646 23.01 1.24 -8.04
CA PRO A 646 22.34 0.68 -9.20
C PRO A 646 22.65 -0.80 -9.45
N GLN A 647 23.84 -1.29 -9.08
CA GLN A 647 24.27 -2.63 -9.49
C GLN A 647 23.59 -3.77 -8.71
N PHE A 648 23.40 -3.65 -7.39
CA PHE A 648 22.79 -4.74 -6.63
C PHE A 648 21.29 -4.83 -6.88
N ILE A 649 20.56 -3.71 -6.81
CA ILE A 649 19.11 -3.69 -7.05
C ILE A 649 18.81 -4.10 -8.48
N LYS A 650 19.56 -3.57 -9.45
CA LYS A 650 19.42 -3.99 -10.84
C LYS A 650 19.78 -5.46 -11.03
N ALA A 651 20.89 -5.95 -10.49
CA ALA A 651 21.22 -7.38 -10.57
C ALA A 651 20.15 -8.26 -9.91
N TYR A 652 19.54 -7.79 -8.82
CA TYR A 652 18.50 -8.51 -8.12
C TYR A 652 17.17 -8.51 -8.89
N ILE A 653 16.76 -7.36 -9.44
CA ILE A 653 15.63 -7.24 -10.37
C ILE A 653 15.87 -8.07 -11.63
N ASP A 654 17.07 -8.03 -12.19
CA ASP A 654 17.48 -8.80 -13.37
C ASP A 654 17.47 -10.30 -13.07
N ASN A 655 17.88 -10.73 -11.88
CA ASN A 655 17.79 -12.13 -11.43
C ASN A 655 16.34 -12.55 -11.16
N LEU A 656 15.50 -11.67 -10.62
CA LEU A 656 14.05 -11.91 -10.49
C LEU A 656 13.36 -11.97 -11.84
N ASN A 657 13.72 -11.10 -12.76
CA ASN A 657 13.21 -11.06 -14.13
C ASN A 657 13.81 -12.14 -15.03
N GLY A 658 14.92 -12.73 -14.58
CA GLY A 658 15.66 -13.81 -15.22
C GLY A 658 15.34 -15.13 -14.55
N GLN A 659 16.28 -15.64 -13.74
CA GLN A 659 16.20 -16.96 -13.11
C GLN A 659 14.90 -17.11 -12.33
N TRP A 660 14.66 -16.36 -11.25
CA TRP A 660 13.58 -16.67 -10.29
C TRP A 660 12.15 -16.52 -10.84
N LEU A 661 11.95 -15.79 -11.94
CA LEU A 661 10.70 -15.79 -12.69
C LEU A 661 10.38 -17.21 -13.20
N TYR A 662 11.38 -17.97 -13.65
CA TYR A 662 11.19 -19.34 -14.09
C TYR A 662 10.86 -20.30 -12.94
N GLU A 663 11.52 -20.20 -11.78
CA GLU A 663 11.16 -20.98 -10.59
C GLU A 663 9.71 -20.72 -10.18
N TRP A 664 9.26 -19.46 -10.24
CA TRP A 664 7.88 -19.09 -9.95
C TRP A 664 6.90 -19.64 -11.00
N ILE A 665 7.19 -19.45 -12.30
CA ILE A 665 6.35 -19.98 -13.39
C ILE A 665 6.26 -21.51 -13.29
N LEU A 666 7.35 -22.20 -12.91
CA LEU A 666 7.35 -23.64 -12.69
C LEU A 666 6.45 -24.04 -11.51
N ALA A 667 6.49 -23.32 -10.39
CA ALA A 667 5.59 -23.57 -9.26
C ALA A 667 4.12 -23.38 -9.65
N MET A 668 3.83 -22.35 -10.45
CA MET A 668 2.49 -22.09 -10.99
C MET A 668 2.06 -23.18 -11.99
N HIS A 669 2.94 -23.58 -12.89
CA HIS A 669 2.73 -24.69 -13.82
C HIS A 669 2.35 -25.96 -13.06
N GLN A 670 3.09 -26.27 -11.99
CA GLN A 670 2.78 -27.40 -11.13
C GLN A 670 1.42 -27.27 -10.46
N HIS A 671 1.13 -26.12 -9.84
CA HIS A 671 -0.16 -25.87 -9.21
C HIS A 671 -1.32 -26.13 -10.18
N TRP A 672 -1.24 -25.54 -11.37
CA TRP A 672 -2.31 -25.56 -12.35
C TRP A 672 -2.56 -26.92 -12.96
N LYS A 673 -1.49 -27.67 -13.26
CA LYS A 673 -1.62 -29.04 -13.75
C LYS A 673 -2.28 -29.94 -12.70
N MET A 674 -1.87 -29.80 -11.44
CA MET A 674 -2.41 -30.60 -10.33
C MET A 674 -3.88 -30.27 -10.03
N VAL A 675 -4.26 -28.98 -10.04
CA VAL A 675 -5.67 -28.55 -9.91
C VAL A 675 -6.50 -29.07 -11.09
N GLY A 676 -5.98 -29.00 -12.32
CA GLY A 676 -6.65 -29.54 -13.50
C GLY A 676 -6.89 -31.05 -13.41
N MET A 677 -5.88 -31.81 -12.96
CA MET A 677 -6.02 -33.25 -12.72
C MET A 677 -7.04 -33.55 -11.63
N LYS A 678 -6.99 -32.84 -10.50
CA LYS A 678 -7.97 -32.94 -9.40
C LYS A 678 -9.39 -32.68 -9.88
N THR A 679 -9.57 -31.64 -10.68
CA THR A 679 -10.89 -31.28 -11.23
C THR A 679 -11.42 -32.40 -12.14
N ARG A 680 -10.58 -32.96 -13.02
CA ARG A 680 -10.95 -34.11 -13.87
C ARG A 680 -11.30 -35.36 -13.07
N LEU A 681 -10.62 -35.62 -11.95
CA LEU A 681 -10.95 -36.72 -11.03
C LEU A 681 -12.34 -36.58 -10.40
N GLY A 682 -12.82 -35.35 -10.22
CA GLY A 682 -14.17 -35.06 -9.74
C GLY A 682 -15.29 -35.23 -10.77
N THR A 683 -14.97 -35.46 -12.05
CA THR A 683 -15.97 -35.58 -13.13
C THR A 683 -16.53 -37.00 -13.29
N SER A 684 -17.80 -37.14 -13.67
CA SER A 684 -18.48 -38.43 -13.79
C SER A 684 -17.94 -39.34 -14.89
N ASP A 685 -17.23 -38.82 -15.88
CA ASP A 685 -16.67 -39.61 -17.00
C ASP A 685 -15.36 -40.33 -16.66
N ILE A 686 -14.78 -40.09 -15.48
CA ILE A 686 -13.52 -40.72 -15.07
C ILE A 686 -13.65 -42.22 -14.77
N TYR A 687 -14.87 -42.69 -14.46
CA TYR A 687 -15.14 -44.11 -14.20
C TYR A 687 -14.98 -44.99 -15.45
N LYS A 688 -14.81 -44.42 -16.64
CA LYS A 688 -14.38 -45.13 -17.85
C LYS A 688 -12.89 -45.47 -17.73
N ARG A 689 -12.56 -46.77 -17.77
CA ARG A 689 -11.19 -47.31 -17.57
C ARG A 689 -10.12 -46.61 -18.42
N ASP A 690 -10.44 -46.31 -19.68
CA ASP A 690 -9.49 -45.69 -20.62
C ASP A 690 -9.11 -44.26 -20.19
N ASN A 691 -10.05 -43.53 -19.59
CA ASN A 691 -9.81 -42.16 -19.11
C ASN A 691 -8.93 -42.15 -17.85
N LEU A 692 -9.15 -43.09 -16.92
CA LEU A 692 -8.32 -43.23 -15.72
C LEU A 692 -6.87 -43.65 -16.08
N SER A 693 -6.72 -44.58 -17.02
CA SER A 693 -5.40 -45.00 -17.50
C SER A 693 -4.64 -43.85 -18.18
N LYS A 694 -5.35 -43.02 -18.96
CA LYS A 694 -4.77 -41.84 -19.60
C LYS A 694 -4.29 -40.82 -18.55
N LEU A 695 -5.13 -40.51 -17.57
CA LEU A 695 -4.79 -39.58 -16.49
C LEU A 695 -3.59 -40.04 -15.66
N ARG A 696 -3.47 -41.35 -15.39
CA ARG A 696 -2.30 -41.93 -14.73
C ARG A 696 -1.02 -41.72 -15.54
N SER A 697 -1.07 -41.97 -16.84
CA SER A 697 0.07 -41.76 -17.72
C SER A 697 0.51 -40.29 -17.69
N GLU A 698 -0.45 -39.37 -17.79
CA GLU A 698 -0.21 -37.94 -17.72
C GLU A 698 0.42 -37.52 -16.37
N LEU A 699 -0.02 -38.08 -15.24
CA LEU A 699 0.56 -37.79 -13.92
C LEU A 699 2.01 -38.24 -13.81
N VAL A 700 2.32 -39.45 -14.28
CA VAL A 700 3.69 -40.00 -14.25
C VAL A 700 4.62 -39.15 -15.12
N GLU A 701 4.19 -38.85 -16.34
CA GLU A 701 4.94 -38.01 -17.27
C GLU A 701 5.17 -36.60 -16.70
N PHE A 702 4.12 -35.99 -16.15
CA PHE A 702 4.22 -34.69 -15.51
C PHE A 702 5.18 -34.70 -14.32
N THR A 703 5.10 -35.69 -13.44
CA THR A 703 5.99 -35.80 -12.28
C THR A 703 7.46 -35.93 -12.72
N ALA A 704 7.73 -36.72 -13.76
CA ALA A 704 9.08 -36.89 -14.30
C ALA A 704 9.65 -35.60 -14.93
N ASN A 705 8.79 -34.81 -15.58
CA ASN A 705 9.21 -33.66 -16.37
C ASN A 705 9.16 -32.32 -15.63
N ALA A 706 8.38 -32.22 -14.55
CA ALA A 706 8.14 -30.96 -13.87
C ALA A 706 8.43 -31.01 -12.35
N CYS A 707 8.48 -32.17 -11.70
CA CYS A 707 8.72 -32.27 -10.25
C CYS A 707 10.20 -32.58 -9.96
N PHE A 708 10.98 -31.55 -9.65
CA PHE A 708 12.41 -31.68 -9.37
C PHE A 708 12.69 -31.72 -7.86
N ALA A 709 13.71 -32.47 -7.46
CA ALA A 709 14.22 -32.45 -6.08
C ALA A 709 14.96 -31.14 -5.76
N GLN A 710 15.57 -30.52 -6.76
CA GLN A 710 16.24 -29.23 -6.67
C GLN A 710 16.01 -28.47 -7.99
N VAL A 711 15.42 -27.27 -7.90
CA VAL A 711 15.12 -26.43 -9.08
C VAL A 711 16.28 -25.51 -9.43
N THR A 712 17.06 -25.07 -8.43
CA THR A 712 18.20 -24.18 -8.64
C THR A 712 19.34 -24.46 -7.65
N GLY A 713 20.56 -24.15 -8.07
CA GLY A 713 21.77 -24.23 -7.24
C GLY A 713 21.91 -23.06 -6.25
N GLU A 714 21.18 -21.97 -6.49
CA GLU A 714 21.24 -20.76 -5.67
C GLU A 714 20.39 -20.91 -4.40
N PRO A 715 20.95 -20.73 -3.19
CA PRO A 715 20.23 -20.92 -1.94
C PRO A 715 18.97 -20.07 -1.81
N ILE A 716 19.02 -18.81 -2.27
CA ILE A 716 17.88 -17.87 -2.22
C ILE A 716 16.75 -18.35 -3.14
N GLY A 717 17.08 -18.72 -4.39
CA GLY A 717 16.07 -19.20 -5.34
C GLY A 717 15.42 -20.52 -4.88
N ALA A 718 16.22 -21.43 -4.31
CA ALA A 718 15.71 -22.68 -3.75
C ALA A 718 14.78 -22.43 -2.54
N GLU A 719 15.12 -21.46 -1.69
CA GLU A 719 14.28 -21.06 -0.58
C GLU A 719 12.95 -20.45 -1.05
N LEU A 720 12.98 -19.52 -2.02
CA LEU A 720 11.79 -18.91 -2.61
C LEU A 720 10.86 -19.97 -3.22
N TYR A 721 11.40 -20.88 -4.03
CA TYR A 721 10.64 -21.97 -4.63
C TYR A 721 9.96 -22.86 -3.58
N ASN A 722 10.68 -23.26 -2.53
CA ASN A 722 10.11 -24.07 -1.45
C ASN A 722 8.98 -23.35 -0.70
N ARG A 723 9.06 -22.02 -0.58
CA ARG A 723 7.99 -21.21 0.03
C ARG A 723 6.75 -21.13 -0.84
N TRP A 724 6.91 -20.93 -2.16
CA TRP A 724 5.78 -21.03 -3.10
C TRP A 724 5.14 -22.41 -3.10
N LYS A 725 5.96 -23.45 -3.04
CA LYS A 725 5.48 -24.84 -2.93
C LYS A 725 4.58 -25.04 -1.71
N GLN A 726 4.92 -24.42 -0.57
CA GLN A 726 4.11 -24.42 0.65
C GLN A 726 2.81 -23.61 0.47
N LEU A 727 2.91 -22.37 -0.02
CA LEU A 727 1.77 -21.46 -0.23
C LEU A 727 0.71 -22.02 -1.20
N LEU A 728 1.18 -22.61 -2.30
CA LEU A 728 0.34 -23.24 -3.32
C LEU A 728 -0.07 -24.67 -2.92
N THR A 729 0.34 -25.14 -1.74
CA THR A 729 0.02 -26.47 -1.19
C THR A 729 0.37 -27.61 -2.15
N LEU A 730 1.47 -27.47 -2.91
CA LEU A 730 1.79 -28.37 -4.02
C LEU A 730 2.00 -29.82 -3.56
N ASP A 731 2.66 -30.01 -2.41
CA ASP A 731 2.87 -31.34 -1.86
C ASP A 731 1.57 -32.01 -1.44
N ASP A 732 0.63 -31.25 -0.88
CA ASP A 732 -0.66 -31.77 -0.44
C ASP A 732 -1.58 -32.05 -1.64
N LEU A 733 -1.61 -31.16 -2.64
CA LEU A 733 -2.29 -31.40 -3.92
C LEU A 733 -1.76 -32.65 -4.62
N ASN A 734 -0.44 -32.84 -4.62
CA ASN A 734 0.17 -34.03 -5.22
C ASN A 734 -0.20 -35.32 -4.49
N LYS A 735 -0.15 -35.33 -3.16
CA LYS A 735 -0.61 -36.46 -2.36
C LYS A 735 -2.09 -36.74 -2.59
N GLU A 736 -2.92 -35.71 -2.63
CA GLU A 736 -4.37 -35.85 -2.82
C GLU A 736 -4.72 -36.45 -4.18
N VAL A 737 -4.19 -35.88 -5.28
CA VAL A 737 -4.41 -36.39 -6.65
C VAL A 737 -3.91 -37.82 -6.79
N SER A 738 -2.72 -38.11 -6.26
CA SER A 738 -2.15 -39.46 -6.29
C SER A 738 -3.03 -40.45 -5.52
N ALA A 739 -3.45 -40.11 -4.31
CA ALA A 739 -4.30 -40.97 -3.49
C ALA A 739 -5.68 -41.23 -4.13
N GLN A 740 -6.29 -40.21 -4.74
CA GLN A 740 -7.56 -40.36 -5.45
C GLN A 740 -7.44 -41.27 -6.67
N ILE A 741 -6.37 -41.13 -7.47
CA ILE A 741 -6.11 -42.04 -8.60
C ILE A 741 -5.95 -43.47 -8.11
N MET A 742 -5.19 -43.70 -7.04
CA MET A 742 -4.98 -45.04 -6.47
C MET A 742 -6.30 -45.66 -5.97
N SER A 743 -7.12 -44.88 -5.27
CA SER A 743 -8.44 -45.33 -4.78
C SER A 743 -9.40 -45.70 -5.92
N LEU A 744 -9.44 -44.89 -6.99
CA LEU A 744 -10.25 -45.18 -8.17
C LEU A 744 -9.77 -46.43 -8.93
N ASP A 745 -8.46 -46.66 -8.99
CA ASP A 745 -7.87 -47.85 -9.61
C ASP A 745 -8.26 -49.12 -8.84
N GLU A 746 -8.25 -49.05 -7.51
CA GLU A 746 -8.70 -50.15 -6.65
C GLU A 746 -10.19 -50.47 -6.83
N ASN A 747 -11.04 -49.44 -6.90
CA ASN A 747 -12.48 -49.61 -7.14
C ASN A 747 -12.78 -50.20 -8.53
N SER A 748 -12.07 -49.74 -9.56
CA SER A 748 -12.18 -50.28 -10.93
C SER A 748 -11.77 -51.75 -11.00
N ARG A 749 -10.70 -52.12 -10.28
CA ARG A 749 -10.22 -53.50 -10.15
C ARG A 749 -11.28 -54.40 -9.50
N LEU A 750 -11.88 -53.96 -8.40
CA LEU A 750 -12.93 -54.70 -7.68
C LEU A 750 -14.19 -54.90 -8.55
N ALA A 751 -14.60 -53.86 -9.29
CA ALA A 751 -15.76 -53.94 -10.19
C ALA A 751 -15.55 -54.93 -11.35
N PHE A 752 -14.33 -55.00 -11.89
CA PHE A 752 -13.98 -55.98 -12.93
C PHE A 752 -13.99 -57.41 -12.39
N GLN A 753 -13.41 -57.64 -11.20
CA GLN A 753 -13.43 -58.94 -10.55
C GLN A 753 -14.85 -59.44 -10.29
N SER A 754 -15.76 -58.55 -9.87
CA SER A 754 -17.18 -58.88 -9.68
C SER A 754 -17.85 -59.34 -10.99
N LYS A 755 -17.63 -58.62 -12.11
CA LYS A 755 -18.19 -59.00 -13.43
C LYS A 755 -17.66 -60.35 -13.93
N VAL A 756 -16.36 -60.60 -13.80
CA VAL A 756 -15.75 -61.89 -14.16
C VAL A 756 -16.34 -63.02 -13.31
N THR A 757 -16.56 -62.77 -12.02
CA THR A 757 -17.19 -63.74 -11.11
C THR A 757 -18.60 -64.10 -11.55
N VAL A 758 -19.42 -63.11 -11.94
CA VAL A 758 -20.79 -63.33 -12.45
C VAL A 758 -20.79 -64.13 -13.78
N ILE A 759 -19.90 -63.78 -14.70
CA ILE A 759 -19.78 -64.52 -15.98
C ILE A 759 -19.37 -65.98 -15.71
N THR A 760 -18.40 -66.19 -14.82
CA THR A 760 -17.96 -67.53 -14.44
C THR A 760 -19.10 -68.32 -13.78
N PHE A 761 -19.90 -67.67 -12.92
CA PHE A 761 -21.05 -68.28 -12.26
C PHE A 761 -22.18 -68.66 -13.23
N LEU A 762 -22.40 -67.92 -14.31
CA LEU A 762 -23.46 -68.19 -15.29
C LEU A 762 -23.06 -69.25 -16.33
N PHE A 763 -21.82 -69.20 -16.81
CA PHE A 763 -21.39 -70.07 -17.91
C PHE A 763 -20.95 -71.46 -17.43
N PHE A 764 -20.44 -71.58 -16.20
CA PHE A 764 -19.98 -72.86 -15.66
C PHE A 764 -21.11 -73.90 -15.45
N PRO A 765 -22.30 -73.55 -14.94
CA PRO A 765 -23.43 -74.48 -14.85
C PRO A 765 -23.98 -74.83 -16.23
N LEU A 766 -23.99 -73.89 -17.17
CA LEU A 766 -24.51 -74.11 -18.52
C LEU A 766 -23.65 -75.13 -19.29
N THR A 767 -22.33 -75.03 -19.18
CA THR A 767 -21.42 -76.04 -19.76
C THR A 767 -21.54 -77.39 -19.05
N ALA A 768 -21.77 -77.42 -17.73
CA ALA A 768 -22.03 -78.65 -16.99
C ALA A 768 -23.36 -79.34 -17.40
N ILE A 769 -24.41 -78.55 -17.67
CA ILE A 769 -25.71 -79.06 -18.14
C ILE A 769 -25.61 -79.59 -19.57
N LEU A 770 -24.96 -78.85 -20.47
CA LEU A 770 -24.80 -79.28 -21.86
C LEU A 770 -23.95 -80.56 -21.97
N SER A 771 -22.91 -80.67 -21.16
CA SER A 771 -22.09 -81.89 -21.11
C SER A 771 -22.84 -83.08 -20.49
N THR A 772 -23.79 -82.87 -19.58
CA THR A 772 -24.64 -83.96 -19.06
C THR A 772 -25.72 -84.38 -20.07
N ILE A 773 -26.29 -83.47 -20.86
CA ILE A 773 -27.27 -83.80 -21.92
C ILE A 773 -26.62 -84.66 -23.01
N ASP A 774 -25.36 -84.39 -23.38
CA ASP A 774 -24.60 -85.20 -24.35
C ASP A 774 -24.36 -86.65 -23.86
N VAL A 775 -24.26 -86.86 -22.55
CA VAL A 775 -24.06 -88.19 -21.95
C VAL A 775 -25.34 -89.04 -21.99
N PHE A 776 -26.52 -88.44 -21.96
CA PHE A 776 -27.80 -89.17 -21.92
C PHE A 776 -28.42 -89.48 -23.29
N HIS A 777 -27.87 -88.98 -24.40
CA HIS A 777 -28.45 -89.13 -25.75
C HIS A 777 -27.74 -90.12 -26.70
N LEU A 778 -27.00 -91.11 -26.19
CA LEU A 778 -26.38 -92.15 -27.02
C LEU A 778 -27.34 -93.33 -27.31
N ASN A 779 -28.07 -93.23 -28.44
CA ASN A 779 -28.68 -94.38 -29.12
C ASN A 779 -27.87 -94.71 -30.40
N PRO A 780 -27.57 -95.99 -30.71
CA PRO A 780 -26.54 -96.33 -31.68
C PRO A 780 -27.11 -96.52 -33.10
N ILE A 781 -27.56 -95.45 -33.76
CA ILE A 781 -27.85 -95.48 -35.21
C ILE A 781 -27.52 -94.11 -35.81
N ASP A 782 -26.22 -93.80 -35.96
CA ASP A 782 -25.61 -93.20 -37.16
C ASP A 782 -24.12 -92.88 -36.86
N ALA A 783 -23.19 -93.65 -37.42
CA ALA A 783 -21.75 -93.41 -37.24
C ALA A 783 -21.30 -92.05 -37.84
N SER A 784 -22.09 -91.46 -38.74
CA SER A 784 -21.81 -90.16 -39.33
C SER A 784 -22.22 -88.97 -38.44
N LEU A 785 -23.20 -89.16 -37.54
CA LEU A 785 -23.65 -88.14 -36.60
C LEU A 785 -22.85 -88.19 -35.29
N SER A 786 -22.51 -89.39 -34.83
CA SER A 786 -21.62 -89.63 -33.68
C SER A 786 -20.25 -88.95 -33.84
N GLY A 787 -19.62 -89.04 -35.03
CA GLY A 787 -18.35 -88.37 -35.29
C GLY A 787 -18.46 -86.84 -35.31
N LYS A 788 -19.60 -86.27 -35.73
CA LYS A 788 -19.85 -84.83 -35.72
C LYS A 788 -20.15 -84.30 -34.34
N ILE A 789 -20.92 -85.04 -33.54
CA ILE A 789 -21.23 -84.68 -32.14
C ILE A 789 -19.98 -84.81 -31.28
N LEU A 790 -19.20 -85.89 -31.40
CA LEU A 790 -17.92 -86.03 -30.68
C LEU A 790 -16.94 -84.91 -31.07
N SER A 791 -16.92 -84.47 -32.34
CA SER A 791 -16.14 -83.30 -32.74
C SER A 791 -16.65 -82.01 -32.08
N LEU A 792 -17.97 -81.85 -31.90
CA LEU A 792 -18.55 -80.71 -31.21
C LEU A 792 -18.22 -80.73 -29.71
N THR A 793 -18.39 -81.84 -29.02
CA THR A 793 -18.07 -81.94 -27.58
C THR A 793 -16.57 -81.77 -27.33
N THR A 794 -15.72 -82.24 -28.25
CA THR A 794 -14.26 -82.00 -28.20
C THR A 794 -13.94 -80.54 -28.50
N VAL A 795 -14.62 -79.91 -29.46
CA VAL A 795 -14.45 -78.47 -29.77
C VAL A 795 -14.92 -77.59 -28.62
N PHE A 796 -16.07 -77.88 -28.00
CA PHE A 796 -16.58 -77.14 -26.85
C PHE A 796 -15.81 -77.45 -25.56
N GLY A 797 -15.36 -78.68 -25.38
CA GLY A 797 -14.49 -79.07 -24.27
C GLY A 797 -13.12 -78.41 -24.37
N VAL A 798 -12.51 -78.41 -25.56
CA VAL A 798 -11.25 -77.71 -25.85
C VAL A 798 -11.43 -76.21 -25.82
N SER A 799 -12.55 -75.64 -26.31
CA SER A 799 -12.81 -74.19 -26.22
C SER A 799 -13.10 -73.76 -24.77
N GLY A 800 -13.76 -74.61 -23.98
CA GLY A 800 -14.00 -74.39 -22.56
C GLY A 800 -12.71 -74.45 -21.76
N LEU A 801 -11.86 -75.46 -22.02
CA LEU A 801 -10.54 -75.60 -21.41
C LEU A 801 -9.61 -74.46 -21.84
N LEU A 802 -9.62 -74.07 -23.12
CA LEU A 802 -8.89 -72.92 -23.64
C LEU A 802 -9.39 -71.62 -23.01
N SER A 803 -10.70 -71.45 -22.84
CA SER A 803 -11.27 -70.26 -22.19
C SER A 803 -10.90 -70.20 -20.71
N MET A 804 -10.89 -71.35 -20.01
CA MET A 804 -10.45 -71.46 -18.62
C MET A 804 -8.94 -71.24 -18.47
N LEU A 805 -8.12 -71.77 -19.38
CA LEU A 805 -6.67 -71.53 -19.45
C LEU A 805 -6.35 -70.09 -19.84
N LEU A 806 -7.15 -69.46 -20.70
CA LEU A 806 -7.02 -68.05 -21.05
C LEU A 806 -7.33 -67.19 -19.82
N LEU A 807 -8.41 -67.48 -19.09
CA LEU A 807 -8.78 -66.83 -17.84
C LEU A 807 -7.73 -67.03 -16.75
N LEU A 808 -7.19 -68.24 -16.59
CA LEU A 808 -6.08 -68.54 -15.68
C LEU A 808 -4.80 -67.82 -16.08
N SER A 809 -4.46 -67.73 -17.37
CA SER A 809 -3.28 -67.00 -17.86
C SER A 809 -3.40 -65.49 -17.68
N ILE A 810 -4.61 -64.94 -17.85
CA ILE A 810 -4.91 -63.52 -17.62
C ILE A 810 -4.89 -63.22 -16.11
N SER A 811 -5.30 -64.17 -15.27
CA SER A 811 -5.19 -64.08 -13.81
C SER A 811 -3.74 -64.17 -13.33
N MET A 812 -2.93 -65.09 -13.88
CA MET A 812 -1.53 -65.30 -13.48
C MET A 812 -0.55 -64.26 -14.03
N ARG A 813 -0.88 -63.55 -15.12
CA ARG A 813 -0.08 -62.39 -15.60
C ARG A 813 -0.36 -61.08 -14.85
N ARG A 814 -1.25 -61.09 -13.84
CA ARG A 814 -1.71 -59.90 -13.11
C ARG A 814 -1.52 -59.96 -11.58
N THR A 815 -0.93 -61.04 -11.06
CA THR A 815 -0.15 -61.04 -9.80
C THR A 815 1.31 -60.87 -10.15
#